data_AF-A0A1I8IYC5-F1
#
_entry.id   AF-A0A1I8IYC5-F1
#
_cell.length_a   1.000
_cell.length_b   1.000
_cell.length_c   1.000
_cell.angle_alpha   90.00
_cell.angle_beta   90.00
_cell.angle_gamma   90.00
#
_symmetry.space_group_name_H-M   'P 1'
#
loop_
_entity.id
_entity.type
_entity.pdbx_description
1 polymer ?
#
loop_
_entity_poly.entity_id
_entity_poly.type
_entity_poly.pdbx_seq_one_letter_code
_entity_poly.pdbx_strand_id
1 'polypeptide(L)'
;MDGLKPSQRKVLYTCFKRRQRQPIRVPQLAGSVAELTAYRHGDGALFNTIVGMAQNFPGSNNINLLVPGGQFGSRLLGGKDAAAARYIYTCLSPLARLIFHPDDDALLNYRMEDGERVEPVSYSPVVPLAVVNGAEGIGTGWNTSIPNHSLADVMANLRHMLREGGTAEPLPMLPAFRGHTGRIVAMPDGRRFVSYGRLLAYANTGIFEITELPVRVWSEPYGCSLASLAESVNNYCSDWRVRFLVKLDPSQLARANRMGLYRYFRLSSRFSTGSMVLADSGDRMCRYQTVSDIMRDYFDHRLDMYRRRLDYQRAELYALVRLLSNQARFALDVAEGRLNLSGFTGRSDTNRRLSAAGFEPDPVRAAAIRNADDFNGGDEFDYLLRMPVWSLTLERRQRLLQDRDEAAGRLRQLAELTPARAWLEDLNALESRAATCTKEEAKQLGGGGDGEDGCETEQQSDHRPGHGQAVIRPPAGLMPTVVSPPCDLVSDAAGTPKRTRTHLHGRLFSPAFEDPTPAAVDAAGNDDNNNSGSRKQQLAAERTTKQRRRGRNPARLLSRRRCLVHHSVDLASLATAANITAPAPADKELPAPDSGESSDDGGSEEEAEEEEIEATAVGANDGAGDGAAPIAEPTQPPVTDENAMACKNPLASSEHEQLLARKYTDPEEYRYCAGTATEDYLDPFSFIRSLPPAPPASPQRIPVLPKKTRRTPRCTLVLDLDETLVHSSVDNFLHGADLTFPVSFEFVEYKVHVKLRPGFHEFLHRVSQLFEVVLFTASIRDYADALLDILDPEKRFIRHRLFREHCVSVQGNYIKDLSILDRDMSATVIVDNSPQAFAYQLSNGIPISSWYTDSEDRELFKLLPFLEFIASQDTDVRTVISQKFRLHERVSAAPALQPLELW
;
A
#
# COMPACT_ATOMS: atom_id res chain seq x y z
N MET A 1 -6.17 23.47 -7.98
CA MET A 1 -6.83 22.98 -6.73
C MET A 1 -6.05 21.89 -5.98
N ASP A 2 -6.12 20.61 -6.37
CA ASP A 2 -5.64 19.49 -5.54
C ASP A 2 -4.11 19.25 -5.51
N GLY A 3 -3.34 19.85 -6.43
CA GLY A 3 -1.89 19.63 -6.55
C GLY A 3 -1.51 18.29 -7.20
N LEU A 4 -2.48 17.55 -7.75
CA LEU A 4 -2.24 16.24 -8.35
C LEU A 4 -2.14 16.33 -9.88
N LYS A 5 -1.24 15.53 -10.45
CA LYS A 5 -1.22 15.25 -11.90
C LYS A 5 -2.36 14.26 -12.25
N PRO A 6 -2.83 14.20 -13.51
CA PRO A 6 -3.90 13.29 -13.91
C PRO A 6 -3.65 11.81 -13.55
N SER A 7 -2.40 11.31 -13.67
CA SER A 7 -2.07 9.94 -13.23
C SER A 7 -2.24 9.73 -11.73
N GLN A 8 -1.77 10.67 -10.91
CA GLN A 8 -1.94 10.63 -9.45
C GLN A 8 -3.41 10.71 -9.05
N ARG A 9 -4.22 11.47 -9.79
CA ARG A 9 -5.66 11.61 -9.58
C ARG A 9 -6.43 10.35 -9.97
N LYS A 10 -6.09 9.72 -11.10
CA LYS A 10 -6.66 8.42 -11.52
C LYS A 10 -6.32 7.31 -10.50
N VAL A 11 -5.10 7.26 -9.98
CA VAL A 11 -4.71 6.39 -8.85
C VAL A 11 -5.58 6.63 -7.62
N LEU A 12 -5.68 7.88 -7.15
CA LEU A 12 -6.44 8.22 -5.94
C LEU A 12 -7.94 7.92 -6.09
N TYR A 13 -8.52 8.20 -7.26
CA TYR A 13 -9.90 7.90 -7.58
C TYR A 13 -10.20 6.40 -7.49
N THR A 14 -9.34 5.53 -8.04
CA THR A 14 -9.50 4.08 -7.87
C THR A 14 -9.38 3.63 -6.42
N CYS A 15 -8.43 4.18 -5.64
CA CYS A 15 -8.33 3.88 -4.20
C CYS A 15 -9.61 4.27 -3.43
N PHE A 16 -10.25 5.39 -3.80
CA PHE A 16 -11.53 5.81 -3.24
C PHE A 16 -12.72 4.96 -3.73
N LYS A 17 -12.81 4.65 -5.03
CA LYS A 17 -13.87 3.81 -5.66
C LYS A 17 -13.86 2.39 -5.07
N ARG A 18 -12.67 1.81 -4.87
CA ARG A 18 -12.45 0.49 -4.23
C ARG A 18 -12.47 0.50 -2.70
N ARG A 19 -12.50 1.68 -2.04
CA ARG A 19 -12.33 1.85 -0.58
C ARG A 19 -11.09 1.11 -0.03
N GLN A 20 -9.96 1.24 -0.73
CA GLN A 20 -8.76 0.40 -0.56
C GLN A 20 -8.00 0.65 0.75
N ARG A 21 -8.56 0.20 1.88
CA ARG A 21 -7.94 0.23 3.22
C ARG A 21 -6.90 -0.88 3.41
N GLN A 22 -7.16 -2.07 2.89
CA GLN A 22 -6.24 -3.21 3.00
C GLN A 22 -5.08 -3.10 2.00
N PRO A 23 -3.86 -3.58 2.34
CA PRO A 23 -2.72 -3.60 1.42
C PRO A 23 -3.01 -4.37 0.13
N ILE A 24 -2.68 -3.77 -1.02
CA ILE A 24 -2.77 -4.38 -2.35
C ILE A 24 -1.42 -4.20 -3.06
N ARG A 25 -1.00 -5.18 -3.87
CA ARG A 25 0.27 -5.08 -4.62
C ARG A 25 0.20 -3.95 -5.64
N VAL A 26 1.30 -3.20 -5.82
CA VAL A 26 1.33 -2.05 -6.74
C VAL A 26 0.87 -2.40 -8.17
N PRO A 27 1.21 -3.57 -8.77
CA PRO A 27 0.68 -3.95 -10.08
C PRO A 27 -0.82 -4.26 -10.11
N GLN A 28 -1.38 -4.87 -9.06
CA GLN A 28 -2.82 -5.14 -8.98
C GLN A 28 -3.63 -3.84 -8.84
N LEU A 29 -3.11 -2.89 -8.06
CA LEU A 29 -3.67 -1.54 -7.98
C LEU A 29 -3.55 -0.80 -9.33
N ALA A 30 -2.40 -0.88 -9.99
CA ALA A 30 -2.18 -0.26 -11.30
C ALA A 30 -3.13 -0.82 -12.38
N GLY A 31 -3.34 -2.14 -12.43
CA GLY A 31 -4.33 -2.77 -13.31
C GLY A 31 -5.76 -2.27 -13.02
N SER A 32 -6.13 -2.20 -11.74
CA SER A 32 -7.42 -1.61 -11.31
C SER A 32 -7.57 -0.13 -11.67
N VAL A 33 -6.47 0.60 -11.85
CA VAL A 33 -6.47 2.00 -12.31
C VAL A 33 -6.58 2.08 -13.83
N ALA A 34 -5.87 1.21 -14.56
CA ALA A 34 -5.98 1.09 -16.02
C ALA A 34 -7.43 0.81 -16.45
N GLU A 35 -8.05 -0.17 -15.81
CA GLU A 35 -9.46 -0.53 -15.93
C GLU A 35 -10.39 0.65 -15.55
N LEU A 36 -10.46 1.00 -14.26
CA LEU A 36 -11.52 1.88 -13.74
C LEU A 36 -11.37 3.36 -14.11
N THR A 37 -10.32 3.73 -14.85
CA THR A 37 -10.07 5.10 -15.33
C THR A 37 -9.61 5.20 -16.78
N ALA A 38 -9.68 4.11 -17.56
CA ALA A 38 -9.23 4.06 -18.96
C ALA A 38 -7.81 4.64 -19.18
N TYR A 39 -6.86 4.36 -18.28
CA TYR A 39 -5.51 4.95 -18.35
C TYR A 39 -4.68 4.37 -19.51
N ARG A 40 -4.53 5.14 -20.60
CA ARG A 40 -3.97 4.69 -21.89
C ARG A 40 -2.44 4.80 -22.02
N HIS A 41 -1.70 4.65 -20.92
CA HIS A 41 -0.22 4.69 -20.90
C HIS A 41 0.34 3.47 -20.16
N GLY A 42 1.55 3.03 -20.51
CA GLY A 42 2.13 1.79 -19.99
C GLY A 42 2.39 1.78 -18.47
N ASP A 43 2.07 0.64 -17.84
CA ASP A 43 2.00 0.45 -16.39
C ASP A 43 3.24 0.88 -15.61
N GLY A 44 4.44 0.80 -16.20
CA GLY A 44 5.67 1.27 -15.55
C GLY A 44 5.64 2.75 -15.14
N ALA A 45 4.94 3.61 -15.88
CA ALA A 45 4.71 5.00 -15.49
C ALA A 45 3.74 5.12 -14.30
N LEU A 46 2.79 4.19 -14.20
CA LEU A 46 1.77 4.13 -13.16
C LEU A 46 2.34 3.53 -11.86
N PHE A 47 3.18 2.49 -11.94
CA PHE A 47 3.95 1.95 -10.82
C PHE A 47 4.80 3.05 -10.18
N ASN A 48 5.57 3.80 -11.00
CA ASN A 48 6.38 4.93 -10.52
C ASN A 48 5.52 6.06 -9.92
N THR A 49 4.32 6.28 -10.44
CA THR A 49 3.35 7.24 -9.87
C THR A 49 2.86 6.79 -8.49
N ILE A 50 2.49 5.51 -8.33
CA ILE A 50 2.03 4.93 -7.07
C ILE A 50 3.17 4.95 -6.02
N VAL A 51 4.38 4.54 -6.39
CA VAL A 51 5.56 4.58 -5.52
C VAL A 51 5.84 6.00 -5.04
N GLY A 52 5.87 6.98 -5.95
CA GLY A 52 6.07 8.39 -5.59
C GLY A 52 4.96 9.02 -4.73
N MET A 53 3.74 8.45 -4.72
CA MET A 53 2.64 8.86 -3.83
C MET A 53 2.69 8.23 -2.44
N ALA A 54 3.44 7.13 -2.28
CA ALA A 54 3.60 6.39 -1.03
C ALA A 54 4.91 6.72 -0.28
N GLN A 55 5.96 7.16 -0.98
CA GLN A 55 7.24 7.54 -0.38
C GLN A 55 7.09 8.60 0.73
N ASN A 56 7.71 8.34 1.87
CA ASN A 56 7.64 9.16 3.10
C ASN A 56 9.01 9.63 3.63
N PHE A 57 10.13 9.16 3.05
CA PHE A 57 11.48 9.49 3.53
C PHE A 57 11.78 11.00 3.44
N PRO A 58 12.62 11.57 4.33
CA PRO A 58 12.78 13.02 4.41
C PRO A 58 13.32 13.66 3.13
N GLY A 59 12.53 14.59 2.56
CA GLY A 59 12.80 15.20 1.26
C GLY A 59 11.92 14.68 0.10
N SER A 60 11.08 13.66 0.36
CA SER A 60 9.98 13.23 -0.52
C SER A 60 8.66 13.97 -0.17
N ASN A 61 7.58 13.27 0.16
CA ASN A 61 6.30 13.88 0.56
C ASN A 61 6.33 14.32 2.04
N ASN A 62 5.62 15.40 2.38
CA ASN A 62 5.31 15.71 3.79
C ASN A 62 4.11 14.87 4.27
N ILE A 63 3.16 14.60 3.38
CA ILE A 63 2.04 13.68 3.60
C ILE A 63 1.94 12.74 2.40
N ASN A 64 2.34 11.49 2.59
CA ASN A 64 2.05 10.40 1.67
C ASN A 64 0.54 10.09 1.69
N LEU A 65 -0.10 10.10 0.51
CA LEU A 65 -1.53 9.77 0.36
C LEU A 65 -1.77 8.26 0.35
N LEU A 66 -0.72 7.49 0.10
CA LEU A 66 -0.70 6.04 0.13
C LEU A 66 0.33 5.56 1.17
N VAL A 67 0.14 4.39 1.75
CA VAL A 67 1.07 3.81 2.75
C VAL A 67 2.15 2.97 2.06
N PRO A 68 3.45 3.14 2.37
CA PRO A 68 4.52 2.31 1.80
C PRO A 68 4.63 0.96 2.54
N GLY A 69 4.06 -0.11 1.98
CA GLY A 69 4.18 -1.48 2.48
C GLY A 69 5.36 -2.21 1.85
N GLY A 70 6.52 -2.17 2.50
CA GLY A 70 7.80 -2.71 2.00
C GLY A 70 8.77 -1.62 1.55
N GLN A 71 9.83 -1.99 0.82
CA GLN A 71 10.88 -1.05 0.41
C GLN A 71 10.44 -0.16 -0.77
N PHE A 72 9.82 0.99 -0.47
CA PHE A 72 9.44 2.03 -1.43
C PHE A 72 10.61 2.96 -1.83
N GLY A 73 11.82 2.64 -1.40
CA GLY A 73 13.04 3.41 -1.62
C GLY A 73 13.23 4.48 -0.53
N SER A 74 14.48 4.88 -0.31
CA SER A 74 14.89 5.57 0.90
C SER A 74 15.68 6.86 0.63
N ARG A 75 16.12 7.49 1.71
CA ARG A 75 17.02 8.65 1.71
C ARG A 75 18.43 8.34 1.19
N LEU A 76 18.83 7.07 1.11
CA LEU A 76 20.17 6.64 0.67
C LEU A 76 20.42 6.99 -0.79
N LEU A 77 19.46 6.67 -1.67
CA LEU A 77 19.52 6.93 -3.11
C LEU A 77 18.39 7.84 -3.64
N GLY A 78 17.53 8.34 -2.75
CA GLY A 78 16.44 9.25 -3.09
C GLY A 78 15.26 8.54 -3.77
N GLY A 79 14.89 7.36 -3.27
CA GLY A 79 13.76 6.58 -3.78
C GLY A 79 14.05 5.74 -5.03
N LYS A 80 15.30 5.69 -5.50
CA LYS A 80 15.73 4.86 -6.65
C LYS A 80 16.04 3.41 -6.28
N ASP A 81 16.21 3.19 -4.99
CA ASP A 81 16.38 1.95 -4.25
C ASP A 81 15.04 1.28 -3.91
N ALA A 82 13.92 1.77 -4.46
CA ALA A 82 12.63 1.11 -4.38
C ALA A 82 12.68 -0.30 -4.99
N ALA A 83 12.14 -1.28 -4.28
CA ALA A 83 11.97 -2.63 -4.80
C ALA A 83 11.01 -2.63 -6.00
N ALA A 84 11.19 -3.57 -6.93
CA ALA A 84 10.34 -3.64 -8.11
C ALA A 84 8.87 -3.86 -7.73
N ALA A 85 7.95 -3.17 -8.44
CA ALA A 85 6.55 -3.01 -8.04
C ALA A 85 5.82 -4.28 -7.56
N ARG A 86 6.12 -5.44 -8.15
CA ARG A 86 5.52 -6.74 -7.79
C ARG A 86 5.74 -7.20 -6.34
N TYR A 87 6.76 -6.66 -5.67
CA TYR A 87 7.18 -7.01 -4.30
C TYR A 87 6.68 -6.03 -3.22
N ILE A 88 5.97 -4.97 -3.62
CA ILE A 88 5.58 -3.88 -2.72
C ILE A 88 4.07 -3.67 -2.74
N TYR A 89 3.57 -3.34 -1.55
CA TYR A 89 2.16 -3.29 -1.24
C TYR A 89 1.79 -1.87 -0.81
N THR A 90 0.57 -1.46 -1.05
CA THR A 90 0.12 -0.13 -0.64
C THR A 90 -1.37 -0.12 -0.34
N CYS A 91 -1.80 0.80 0.51
CA CYS A 91 -3.19 1.10 0.78
C CYS A 91 -3.38 2.61 0.94
N LEU A 92 -4.63 3.04 1.04
CA LEU A 92 -4.97 4.44 1.25
C LEU A 92 -4.54 4.91 2.65
N SER A 93 -3.78 6.01 2.73
CA SER A 93 -3.37 6.61 4.00
C SER A 93 -4.59 6.99 4.86
N PRO A 94 -4.58 6.77 6.19
CA PRO A 94 -5.65 7.20 7.10
C PRO A 94 -5.98 8.70 6.99
N LEU A 95 -5.00 9.51 6.60
CA LEU A 95 -5.18 10.96 6.40
C LEU A 95 -5.88 11.29 5.08
N ALA A 96 -5.87 10.41 4.08
CA ALA A 96 -6.30 10.75 2.72
C ALA A 96 -7.80 11.09 2.63
N ARG A 97 -8.67 10.44 3.42
CA ARG A 97 -10.11 10.81 3.49
C ARG A 97 -10.44 11.94 4.46
N LEU A 98 -9.49 12.36 5.29
CA LEU A 98 -9.58 13.62 6.05
C LEU A 98 -9.11 14.81 5.19
N ILE A 99 -8.13 14.59 4.31
CA ILE A 99 -7.70 15.57 3.31
C ILE A 99 -8.75 15.71 2.20
N PHE A 100 -9.34 14.61 1.72
CA PHE A 100 -10.35 14.60 0.66
C PHE A 100 -11.69 14.08 1.21
N HIS A 101 -12.42 14.98 1.87
CA HIS A 101 -13.63 14.64 2.62
C HIS A 101 -14.71 13.98 1.74
N PRO A 102 -15.31 12.84 2.13
CA PRO A 102 -16.26 12.11 1.28
C PRO A 102 -17.47 12.92 0.83
N ASP A 103 -18.03 13.78 1.69
CA ASP A 103 -19.14 14.70 1.36
C ASP A 103 -18.87 15.60 0.15
N ASP A 104 -17.60 15.91 -0.16
CA ASP A 104 -17.25 16.73 -1.33
C ASP A 104 -17.37 15.95 -2.65
N ASP A 105 -17.34 14.61 -2.64
CA ASP A 105 -17.39 13.75 -3.84
C ASP A 105 -18.70 13.92 -4.64
N ALA A 106 -19.77 14.42 -4.03
CA ALA A 106 -21.03 14.74 -4.74
C ALA A 106 -20.94 16.02 -5.59
N LEU A 107 -19.98 16.90 -5.28
CA LEU A 107 -19.89 18.28 -5.76
C LEU A 107 -18.82 18.49 -6.85
N LEU A 108 -17.89 17.54 -7.00
CA LEU A 108 -16.80 17.64 -7.97
C LEU A 108 -17.30 17.40 -9.40
N ASN A 109 -16.59 17.97 -10.38
CA ASN A 109 -16.88 17.76 -11.79
C ASN A 109 -16.17 16.49 -12.27
N TYR A 110 -16.91 15.40 -12.46
CA TYR A 110 -16.38 14.12 -12.94
C TYR A 110 -16.29 14.06 -14.46
N ARG A 111 -15.22 13.45 -14.98
CA ARG A 111 -15.04 13.20 -16.41
C ARG A 111 -15.82 11.95 -16.83
N MET A 112 -16.22 11.94 -18.09
CA MET A 112 -16.79 10.77 -18.75
C MET A 112 -15.80 10.28 -19.82
N GLU A 113 -15.39 9.01 -19.76
CA GLU A 113 -14.58 8.36 -20.79
C GLU A 113 -15.30 7.07 -21.20
N ASP A 114 -15.45 6.84 -22.51
CA ASP A 114 -16.10 5.66 -23.12
C ASP A 114 -17.51 5.30 -22.56
N GLY A 115 -18.22 6.30 -22.02
CA GLY A 115 -19.56 6.17 -21.42
C GLY A 115 -19.56 6.02 -19.89
N GLU A 116 -18.41 5.70 -19.27
CA GLU A 116 -18.26 5.56 -17.83
C GLU A 116 -17.78 6.85 -17.14
N ARG A 117 -18.12 6.98 -15.86
CA ARG A 117 -17.63 8.05 -14.97
C ARG A 117 -16.25 7.69 -14.44
N VAL A 118 -15.21 8.42 -14.86
CA VAL A 118 -13.83 8.26 -14.41
C VAL A 118 -13.47 9.33 -13.35
N GLU A 119 -12.22 9.78 -13.25
CA GLU A 119 -11.77 10.70 -12.18
C GLU A 119 -12.33 12.14 -12.32
N PRO A 120 -12.38 12.94 -11.23
CA PRO A 120 -12.76 14.35 -11.33
C PRO A 120 -11.69 15.20 -12.02
N VAL A 121 -12.09 16.34 -12.59
CA VAL A 121 -11.15 17.32 -13.17
C VAL A 121 -10.13 17.77 -12.12
N SER A 122 -10.59 18.03 -10.90
CA SER A 122 -9.76 18.11 -9.69
C SER A 122 -10.55 17.76 -8.44
N TYR A 123 -9.88 17.24 -7.42
CA TYR A 123 -10.42 17.17 -6.07
C TYR A 123 -10.36 18.53 -5.34
N SER A 124 -11.13 18.67 -4.26
CA SER A 124 -11.09 19.82 -3.35
C SER A 124 -10.58 19.36 -1.98
N PRO A 125 -9.25 19.41 -1.72
CA PRO A 125 -8.72 19.02 -0.42
C PRO A 125 -8.99 20.06 0.67
N VAL A 126 -9.01 19.63 1.93
CA VAL A 126 -9.13 20.45 3.16
C VAL A 126 -7.90 21.34 3.42
N VAL A 127 -6.75 21.00 2.82
CA VAL A 127 -5.51 21.79 2.82
C VAL A 127 -4.89 21.87 1.42
N PRO A 128 -4.14 22.93 1.05
CA PRO A 128 -3.52 23.07 -0.26
C PRO A 128 -2.32 22.12 -0.42
N LEU A 129 -2.59 20.89 -0.87
CA LEU A 129 -1.58 19.82 -0.94
C LEU A 129 -0.38 20.18 -1.84
N ALA A 130 -0.59 21.00 -2.88
CA ALA A 130 0.46 21.56 -3.75
C ALA A 130 1.51 22.42 -3.00
N VAL A 131 1.15 22.96 -1.84
CA VAL A 131 2.04 23.73 -0.94
C VAL A 131 2.67 22.80 0.11
N VAL A 132 1.88 21.87 0.66
CA VAL A 132 2.32 20.92 1.70
C VAL A 132 3.37 19.93 1.17
N ASN A 133 3.06 19.22 0.09
CA ASN A 133 3.98 18.26 -0.57
C ASN A 133 4.88 18.90 -1.62
N GLY A 134 4.72 20.21 -1.85
CA GLY A 134 5.28 20.86 -3.03
C GLY A 134 4.65 20.38 -4.34
N ALA A 135 5.21 20.81 -5.45
CA ALA A 135 4.81 20.37 -6.79
C ALA A 135 5.97 20.53 -7.78
N GLU A 136 6.30 19.46 -8.51
CA GLU A 136 7.36 19.48 -9.52
C GLU A 136 6.92 18.88 -10.85
N GLY A 137 7.23 19.56 -11.93
CA GLY A 137 6.88 19.13 -13.28
C GLY A 137 7.57 19.95 -14.37
N ILE A 138 7.84 19.29 -15.48
CA ILE A 138 8.36 19.89 -16.71
C ILE A 138 7.33 19.56 -17.81
N GLY A 139 6.85 20.59 -18.50
CA GLY A 139 5.97 20.47 -19.65
C GLY A 139 6.55 21.19 -20.86
N THR A 140 5.78 21.25 -21.94
CA THR A 140 6.11 22.10 -23.10
C THR A 140 5.91 23.57 -22.73
N GLY A 141 6.96 24.38 -22.82
CA GLY A 141 6.92 25.83 -22.54
C GLY A 141 6.95 26.25 -21.06
N TRP A 142 6.58 25.36 -20.12
CA TRP A 142 6.53 25.68 -18.68
C TRP A 142 7.23 24.61 -17.83
N ASN A 143 7.73 25.03 -16.67
CA ASN A 143 8.06 24.15 -15.55
C ASN A 143 7.46 24.69 -14.25
N THR A 144 7.33 23.82 -13.25
CA THR A 144 6.88 24.17 -11.91
C THR A 144 7.79 23.53 -10.87
N SER A 145 8.16 24.30 -9.85
CA SER A 145 8.97 23.87 -8.71
C SER A 145 8.52 24.66 -7.48
N ILE A 146 7.61 24.03 -6.72
CA ILE A 146 7.12 24.49 -5.43
C ILE A 146 7.73 23.55 -4.38
N PRO A 147 8.47 24.07 -3.36
CA PRO A 147 9.01 23.24 -2.30
C PRO A 147 7.93 22.89 -1.25
N ASN A 148 8.16 21.84 -0.48
CA ASN A 148 7.28 21.41 0.60
C ASN A 148 7.18 22.47 1.72
N HIS A 149 6.04 22.50 2.41
CA HIS A 149 5.80 23.32 3.60
C HIS A 149 5.16 22.49 4.71
N SER A 150 5.35 22.93 5.95
CA SER A 150 4.79 22.30 7.15
C SER A 150 3.26 22.30 7.10
N LEU A 151 2.64 21.14 7.36
CA LEU A 151 1.18 21.04 7.50
C LEU A 151 0.68 21.96 8.62
N ALA A 152 1.41 22.06 9.74
CA ALA A 152 1.03 22.91 10.86
C ALA A 152 0.99 24.39 10.48
N ASP A 153 2.00 24.87 9.74
CA ASP A 153 2.12 26.27 9.32
C ASP A 153 1.01 26.62 8.31
N VAL A 154 0.74 25.71 7.37
CA VAL A 154 -0.35 25.82 6.40
C VAL A 154 -1.72 25.86 7.10
N MET A 155 -1.99 24.96 8.05
CA MET A 155 -3.24 24.96 8.82
C MET A 155 -3.37 26.18 9.75
N ALA A 156 -2.27 26.65 10.34
CA ALA A 156 -2.23 27.88 11.13
C ALA A 156 -2.60 29.11 10.27
N ASN A 157 -2.10 29.18 9.04
CA ASN A 157 -2.48 30.23 8.09
C ASN A 157 -3.94 30.15 7.65
N LEU A 158 -4.45 28.96 7.31
CA LEU A 158 -5.88 28.79 7.01
C LEU A 158 -6.76 29.21 8.20
N ARG A 159 -6.38 28.85 9.42
CA ARG A 159 -7.07 29.28 10.66
C ARG A 159 -6.98 30.78 10.91
N HIS A 160 -5.88 31.45 10.55
CA HIS A 160 -5.77 32.91 10.60
C HIS A 160 -6.72 33.56 9.60
N MET A 161 -6.68 33.15 8.33
CA MET A 161 -7.56 33.67 7.28
C MET A 161 -9.05 33.44 7.61
N LEU A 162 -9.42 32.27 8.17
CA LEU A 162 -10.79 31.98 8.61
C LEU A 162 -11.26 32.85 9.79
N ARG A 163 -10.36 33.27 10.69
CA ARG A 163 -10.69 34.19 11.80
C ARG A 163 -10.92 35.62 11.30
N GLU A 164 -10.07 36.09 10.40
CA GLU A 164 -10.15 37.44 9.80
C GLU A 164 -11.13 37.52 8.60
N GLY A 165 -12.14 36.64 8.56
CA GLY A 165 -13.21 36.66 7.55
C GLY A 165 -12.76 36.48 6.09
N GLY A 166 -11.58 35.89 5.86
CA GLY A 166 -10.95 35.76 4.54
C GLY A 166 -10.17 36.99 4.06
N THR A 167 -10.16 38.08 4.82
CA THR A 167 -9.56 39.35 4.38
C THR A 167 -8.05 39.46 4.62
N ALA A 168 -7.50 38.67 5.55
CA ALA A 168 -6.08 38.71 5.89
C ALA A 168 -5.16 38.13 4.80
N GLU A 169 -3.93 38.64 4.74
CA GLU A 169 -2.81 37.97 4.07
C GLU A 169 -2.39 36.71 4.85
N PRO A 170 -2.08 35.58 4.19
CA PRO A 170 -1.42 34.48 4.86
C PRO A 170 0.01 34.88 5.26
N LEU A 171 0.37 34.58 6.50
CA LEU A 171 1.67 34.89 7.10
C LEU A 171 2.81 34.21 6.33
N PRO A 172 3.99 34.84 6.18
CA PRO A 172 5.12 34.25 5.47
C PRO A 172 5.55 32.91 6.08
N MET A 173 5.52 31.85 5.26
CA MET A 173 6.02 30.51 5.61
C MET A 173 7.41 30.29 5.03
N LEU A 174 8.24 29.51 5.72
CA LEU A 174 9.47 28.97 5.16
C LEU A 174 9.21 27.56 4.60
N PRO A 175 9.92 27.15 3.53
CA PRO A 175 9.91 25.76 3.09
C PRO A 175 10.37 24.82 4.21
N ALA A 176 9.63 23.73 4.41
CA ALA A 176 9.86 22.77 5.49
C ALA A 176 9.55 21.35 5.02
N PHE A 177 10.45 20.42 5.33
CA PHE A 177 10.41 19.04 4.85
C PHE A 177 10.33 18.09 6.03
N ARG A 178 9.35 17.17 6.03
CA ARG A 178 9.14 16.20 7.11
C ARG A 178 10.42 15.40 7.38
N GLY A 179 10.79 15.30 8.66
CA GLY A 179 11.99 14.58 9.11
C GLY A 179 13.34 15.23 8.76
N HIS A 180 13.38 16.40 8.12
CA HIS A 180 14.63 17.16 7.95
C HIS A 180 14.98 17.90 9.25
N THR A 181 16.21 17.71 9.73
CA THR A 181 16.71 18.33 10.98
C THR A 181 17.71 19.46 10.75
N GLY A 182 17.89 19.86 9.48
CA GLY A 182 18.78 20.92 9.04
C GLY A 182 18.11 22.29 9.09
N ARG A 183 18.90 23.35 8.84
CA ARG A 183 18.40 24.73 8.86
C ARG A 183 18.08 25.20 7.44
N ILE A 184 16.86 25.66 7.21
CA ILE A 184 16.48 26.36 5.97
C ILE A 184 16.46 27.87 6.26
N VAL A 185 17.02 28.67 5.35
CA VAL A 185 17.12 30.14 5.45
C VAL A 185 16.67 30.77 4.14
N ALA A 186 15.78 31.77 4.22
CA ALA A 186 15.42 32.59 3.06
C ALA A 186 16.53 33.61 2.74
N MET A 187 16.80 33.80 1.45
CA MET A 187 17.66 34.89 0.96
C MET A 187 16.87 36.22 1.00
N PRO A 188 17.55 37.39 0.93
CA PRO A 188 16.90 38.71 0.99
C PRO A 188 15.85 39.04 -0.09
N ASP A 189 15.66 38.17 -1.10
CA ASP A 189 14.63 38.31 -2.12
C ASP A 189 13.34 37.51 -1.87
N GLY A 190 13.29 36.73 -0.77
CA GLY A 190 12.15 35.87 -0.41
C GLY A 190 11.85 34.74 -1.40
N ARG A 191 12.68 34.55 -2.45
CA ARG A 191 12.45 33.61 -3.56
C ARG A 191 13.56 32.58 -3.72
N ARG A 192 14.75 32.84 -3.19
CA ARG A 192 15.83 31.86 -3.05
C ARG A 192 15.96 31.42 -1.59
N PHE A 193 16.33 30.16 -1.40
CA PHE A 193 16.48 29.54 -0.10
C PHE A 193 17.79 28.73 -0.04
N VAL A 194 18.38 28.64 1.14
CA VAL A 194 19.53 27.78 1.42
C VAL A 194 19.12 26.74 2.46
N SER A 195 19.23 25.46 2.12
CA SER A 195 19.15 24.35 3.09
C SER A 195 20.57 24.00 3.52
N TYR A 196 20.79 23.98 4.84
CA TYR A 196 22.03 23.55 5.47
C TYR A 196 21.83 22.19 6.14
N GLY A 197 22.82 21.32 6.00
CA GLY A 197 22.91 20.09 6.80
C GLY A 197 23.24 20.38 8.27
N ARG A 198 23.55 19.33 9.05
CA ARG A 198 23.97 19.45 10.45
C ARG A 198 25.34 18.83 10.65
N LEU A 199 26.26 19.65 11.17
CA LEU A 199 27.65 19.30 11.42
C LEU A 199 27.98 19.46 12.90
N LEU A 200 28.63 18.47 13.49
CA LEU A 200 29.22 18.52 14.82
C LEU A 200 30.74 18.35 14.71
N ALA A 201 31.49 18.92 15.65
CA ALA A 201 32.95 18.85 15.68
C ALA A 201 33.47 18.42 17.06
N TYR A 202 34.40 17.47 17.08
CA TYR A 202 35.12 17.09 18.29
C TYR A 202 36.36 17.97 18.44
N ALA A 203 36.42 18.75 19.51
CA ALA A 203 37.46 19.75 19.71
C ALA A 203 38.88 19.13 19.66
N ASN A 204 39.79 19.80 18.93
CA ASN A 204 41.21 19.45 18.80
C ASN A 204 41.56 18.07 18.20
N THR A 205 40.60 17.28 17.68
CA THR A 205 40.87 15.95 17.12
C THR A 205 40.93 15.88 15.58
N GLY A 206 40.36 16.87 14.89
CA GLY A 206 40.14 16.80 13.43
C GLY A 206 39.02 15.84 13.01
N ILE A 207 38.23 15.33 13.97
CA ILE A 207 37.08 14.45 13.74
C ILE A 207 35.79 15.29 13.74
N PHE A 208 34.93 15.02 12.77
CA PHE A 208 33.63 15.67 12.57
C PHE A 208 32.53 14.62 12.43
N GLU A 209 31.33 14.97 12.87
CA GLU A 209 30.14 14.11 12.73
C GLU A 209 29.06 14.85 11.95
N ILE A 210 28.65 14.28 10.82
CA ILE A 210 27.61 14.83 9.95
C ILE A 210 26.32 14.07 10.25
N THR A 211 25.35 14.77 10.83
CA THR A 211 24.09 14.20 11.34
C THR A 211 22.87 14.56 10.47
N GLU A 212 23.06 15.41 9.47
CA GLU A 212 22.02 15.74 8.48
C GLU A 212 22.64 16.30 7.19
N LEU A 213 22.04 16.00 6.05
CA LEU A 213 22.39 16.56 4.74
C LEU A 213 21.39 17.64 4.31
N PRO A 214 21.78 18.58 3.42
CA PRO A 214 20.82 19.48 2.78
C PRO A 214 19.70 18.72 2.07
N VAL A 215 18.52 19.34 1.98
CA VAL A 215 17.33 18.76 1.31
C VAL A 215 17.68 18.27 -0.10
N ARG A 216 17.29 17.01 -0.38
CA ARG A 216 17.57 16.26 -1.62
C ARG A 216 19.05 16.04 -1.96
N VAL A 217 19.94 16.09 -0.98
CA VAL A 217 21.27 15.47 -1.05
C VAL A 217 21.18 14.08 -0.41
N TRP A 218 21.41 13.03 -1.20
CA TRP A 218 21.20 11.64 -0.79
C TRP A 218 22.48 11.00 -0.23
N SER A 219 22.32 10.09 0.73
CA SER A 219 23.44 9.63 1.58
C SER A 219 24.54 8.90 0.81
N GLU A 220 24.21 7.97 -0.09
CA GLU A 220 25.24 7.19 -0.81
C GLU A 220 26.11 8.04 -1.75
N PRO A 221 25.54 8.82 -2.70
CA PRO A 221 26.33 9.69 -3.56
C PRO A 221 27.17 10.71 -2.79
N TYR A 222 26.65 11.18 -1.64
CA TYR A 222 27.35 12.10 -0.76
C TYR A 222 28.51 11.43 -0.02
N GLY A 223 28.33 10.20 0.49
CA GLY A 223 29.38 9.39 1.12
C GLY A 223 30.54 9.11 0.15
N CYS A 224 30.24 8.75 -1.10
CA CYS A 224 31.25 8.62 -2.15
C CYS A 224 32.00 9.94 -2.40
N SER A 225 31.31 11.09 -2.35
CA SER A 225 31.97 12.40 -2.45
C SER A 225 32.84 12.73 -1.22
N LEU A 226 32.43 12.34 -0.01
CA LEU A 226 33.21 12.57 1.22
C LEU A 226 34.53 11.78 1.22
N ALA A 227 34.53 10.54 0.72
CA ALA A 227 35.73 9.72 0.63
C ALA A 227 36.87 10.36 -0.22
N SER A 228 36.53 11.32 -1.09
CA SER A 228 37.52 12.12 -1.86
C SER A 228 38.01 13.40 -1.15
N LEU A 229 37.49 13.71 0.05
CA LEU A 229 37.70 14.96 0.78
C LEU A 229 38.30 14.78 2.19
N ALA A 230 38.45 13.53 2.65
CA ALA A 230 38.83 13.18 4.02
C ALA A 230 39.96 12.13 4.05
N GLU A 231 40.60 11.95 5.22
CA GLU A 231 41.57 10.88 5.48
C GLU A 231 40.85 9.54 5.63
N SER A 232 39.74 9.54 6.36
CA SER A 232 38.83 8.40 6.50
C SER A 232 37.40 8.87 6.76
N VAL A 233 36.44 8.02 6.40
CA VAL A 233 34.99 8.24 6.54
C VAL A 233 34.35 6.92 6.94
N ASN A 234 33.67 6.88 8.08
CA ASN A 234 32.75 5.80 8.41
C ASN A 234 31.32 6.25 8.04
N ASN A 235 30.60 5.43 7.28
CA ASN A 235 29.18 5.65 7.00
C ASN A 235 28.34 4.84 7.99
N TYR A 236 27.43 5.51 8.68
CA TYR A 236 26.46 4.95 9.62
C TYR A 236 25.02 5.41 9.28
N CYS A 237 24.76 5.80 8.03
CA CYS A 237 23.42 6.17 7.60
C CYS A 237 22.49 4.95 7.51
N SER A 238 21.21 5.19 7.77
CA SER A 238 20.11 4.29 7.43
C SER A 238 19.15 4.96 6.44
N ASP A 239 18.12 4.24 6.02
CA ASP A 239 17.00 4.70 5.19
C ASP A 239 16.40 6.05 5.64
N TRP A 240 16.50 6.37 6.94
CA TRP A 240 15.95 7.59 7.55
C TRP A 240 17.01 8.52 8.15
N ARG A 241 17.98 7.97 8.90
CA ARG A 241 18.95 8.73 9.72
C ARG A 241 20.27 8.93 8.98
N VAL A 242 20.73 10.18 8.88
CA VAL A 242 22.07 10.51 8.37
C VAL A 242 23.09 10.42 9.51
N ARG A 243 24.19 9.70 9.30
CA ARG A 243 25.35 9.74 10.19
C ARG A 243 26.64 9.39 9.42
N PHE A 244 27.55 10.36 9.27
CA PHE A 244 28.93 10.10 8.84
C PHE A 244 29.90 10.56 9.93
N LEU A 245 30.86 9.72 10.29
CA LEU A 245 32.00 10.11 11.12
C LEU A 245 33.21 10.30 10.20
N VAL A 246 33.79 11.50 10.20
CA VAL A 246 34.79 11.93 9.22
C VAL A 246 36.05 12.42 9.93
N LYS A 247 37.22 11.91 9.53
CA LYS A 247 38.51 12.37 10.03
C LYS A 247 39.27 13.12 8.93
N LEU A 248 39.81 14.28 9.25
CA LEU A 248 40.67 15.06 8.36
C LEU A 248 42.14 15.00 8.80
N ASP A 249 43.06 14.82 7.86
CA ASP A 249 44.49 15.02 8.12
C ASP A 249 44.79 16.52 8.38
N PRO A 250 45.93 16.89 8.99
CA PRO A 250 46.24 18.29 9.32
C PRO A 250 46.21 19.27 8.13
N SER A 251 46.56 18.80 6.92
CA SER A 251 46.53 19.62 5.69
C SER A 251 45.10 19.79 5.17
N GLN A 252 44.27 18.74 5.25
CA GLN A 252 42.84 18.79 4.95
C GLN A 252 42.10 19.69 5.93
N LEU A 253 42.38 19.57 7.24
CA LEU A 253 41.81 20.41 8.29
C LEU A 253 42.20 21.89 8.08
N ALA A 254 43.46 22.17 7.77
CA ALA A 254 43.90 23.52 7.42
C ALA A 254 43.26 24.05 6.11
N ARG A 255 42.86 23.17 5.18
CA ARG A 255 42.08 23.54 3.99
C ARG A 255 40.59 23.78 4.33
N ALA A 256 40.02 22.97 5.20
CA ALA A 256 38.63 23.07 5.65
C ALA A 256 38.37 24.34 6.47
N ASN A 257 39.24 24.65 7.43
CA ASN A 257 39.15 25.86 8.24
C ASN A 257 39.30 27.13 7.40
N ARG A 258 40.18 27.14 6.39
CA ARG A 258 40.33 28.28 5.46
C ARG A 258 39.16 28.48 4.49
N MET A 259 38.39 27.43 4.19
CA MET A 259 37.25 27.51 3.27
C MET A 259 35.89 27.61 3.97
N GLY A 260 35.84 27.37 5.29
CA GLY A 260 34.62 27.21 6.07
C GLY A 260 34.09 25.77 5.98
N LEU A 261 33.82 25.14 7.13
CA LEU A 261 33.51 23.71 7.22
C LEU A 261 32.27 23.30 6.39
N TYR A 262 31.20 24.09 6.42
CA TYR A 262 30.00 23.84 5.60
C TYR A 262 30.29 23.85 4.09
N ARG A 263 31.16 24.75 3.63
CA ARG A 263 31.60 24.82 2.23
C ARG A 263 32.58 23.70 1.87
N TYR A 264 33.40 23.26 2.82
CA TYR A 264 34.31 22.12 2.66
C TYR A 264 33.56 20.80 2.48
N PHE A 265 32.65 20.48 3.40
CA PHE A 265 31.83 19.27 3.32
C PHE A 265 30.67 19.38 2.34
N ARG A 266 30.42 20.56 1.74
CA ARG A 266 29.28 20.83 0.82
C ARG A 266 27.90 20.70 1.49
N LEU A 267 27.83 20.97 2.80
CA LEU A 267 26.61 20.89 3.62
C LEU A 267 25.66 22.08 3.43
N SER A 268 25.58 22.64 2.22
CA SER A 268 24.68 23.74 1.85
C SER A 268 24.17 23.57 0.41
N SER A 269 22.85 23.49 0.23
CA SER A 269 22.19 23.45 -1.08
C SER A 269 21.32 24.70 -1.28
N ARG A 270 21.27 25.22 -2.51
CA ARG A 270 20.52 26.44 -2.88
C ARG A 270 19.35 26.07 -3.80
N PHE A 271 18.13 26.48 -3.48
CA PHE A 271 16.91 26.24 -4.26
C PHE A 271 16.05 27.51 -4.36
N SER A 272 15.00 27.52 -5.21
CA SER A 272 14.22 28.74 -5.47
C SER A 272 12.81 28.49 -6.01
N THR A 273 11.86 29.34 -5.65
CA THR A 273 10.47 29.40 -6.18
C THR A 273 10.36 30.14 -7.52
N GLY A 274 11.39 30.08 -8.36
CA GLY A 274 11.50 30.90 -9.58
C GLY A 274 10.43 30.64 -10.65
N SER A 275 9.80 29.46 -10.64
CA SER A 275 8.64 29.15 -11.48
C SER A 275 7.66 28.29 -10.71
N MET A 276 6.54 28.90 -10.31
CA MET A 276 5.39 28.23 -9.70
C MET A 276 4.22 28.36 -10.67
N VAL A 277 4.03 27.34 -11.51
CA VAL A 277 2.97 27.29 -12.53
C VAL A 277 2.04 26.13 -12.18
N LEU A 278 0.75 26.42 -12.03
CA LEU A 278 -0.29 25.45 -11.68
C LEU A 278 -1.55 25.71 -12.51
N ALA A 279 -2.41 24.71 -12.60
CA ALA A 279 -3.79 24.91 -13.04
C ALA A 279 -4.62 25.53 -11.91
N ASP A 280 -5.35 26.60 -12.21
CA ASP A 280 -6.32 27.24 -11.31
C ASP A 280 -7.59 26.37 -11.11
N SER A 281 -8.63 26.93 -10.50
CA SER A 281 -9.92 26.25 -10.32
C SER A 281 -10.68 25.98 -11.62
N GLY A 282 -10.37 26.70 -12.70
CA GLY A 282 -10.96 26.58 -14.03
C GLY A 282 -10.10 25.82 -15.05
N ASP A 283 -9.12 25.05 -14.58
CA ASP A 283 -8.15 24.28 -15.38
C ASP A 283 -7.25 25.17 -16.30
N ARG A 284 -7.05 26.45 -15.94
CA ARG A 284 -6.21 27.41 -16.68
C ARG A 284 -4.81 27.49 -16.06
N MET A 285 -3.79 27.50 -16.90
CA MET A 285 -2.39 27.54 -16.44
C MET A 285 -1.98 28.96 -15.98
N CYS A 286 -1.88 29.12 -14.67
CA CYS A 286 -1.54 30.38 -13.98
C CYS A 286 -0.11 30.32 -13.41
N ARG A 287 0.60 31.46 -13.43
CA ARG A 287 1.93 31.61 -12.80
C ARG A 287 1.81 32.49 -11.56
N TYR A 288 2.14 31.91 -10.42
CA TYR A 288 2.13 32.54 -9.11
C TYR A 288 3.52 33.12 -8.80
N GLN A 289 3.57 34.23 -8.07
CA GLN A 289 4.79 34.94 -7.68
C GLN A 289 5.27 34.61 -6.27
N THR A 290 4.34 34.25 -5.38
CA THR A 290 4.58 33.84 -4.00
C THR A 290 3.75 32.61 -3.64
N VAL A 291 4.07 31.96 -2.52
CA VAL A 291 3.23 30.89 -1.96
C VAL A 291 1.94 31.46 -1.37
N SER A 292 1.96 32.71 -0.88
CA SER A 292 0.78 33.43 -0.40
C SER A 292 -0.29 33.61 -1.50
N ASP A 293 0.12 33.85 -2.75
CA ASP A 293 -0.79 33.94 -3.91
C ASP A 293 -1.57 32.62 -4.08
N ILE A 294 -0.87 31.48 -3.98
CA ILE A 294 -1.43 30.13 -4.12
C ILE A 294 -2.37 29.82 -2.95
N MET A 295 -1.97 30.20 -1.73
CA MET A 295 -2.79 30.06 -0.52
C MET A 295 -4.12 30.81 -0.64
N ARG A 296 -4.12 32.05 -1.16
CA ARG A 296 -5.34 32.85 -1.36
C ARG A 296 -6.26 32.27 -2.43
N ASP A 297 -5.73 32.01 -3.63
CA ASP A 297 -6.53 31.44 -4.74
C ASP A 297 -7.15 30.10 -4.34
N TYR A 298 -6.41 29.25 -3.62
CA TYR A 298 -6.97 28.03 -3.03
C TYR A 298 -8.04 28.32 -1.96
N PHE A 299 -7.83 29.32 -1.08
CA PHE A 299 -8.71 29.61 0.05
C PHE A 299 -10.13 29.98 -0.38
N ASP A 300 -10.25 30.93 -1.31
CA ASP A 300 -11.55 31.43 -1.78
C ASP A 300 -12.38 30.29 -2.42
N HIS A 301 -11.73 29.47 -3.25
CA HIS A 301 -12.34 28.31 -3.88
C HIS A 301 -12.69 27.18 -2.90
N ARG A 302 -11.89 26.95 -1.85
CA ARG A 302 -12.24 25.95 -0.83
C ARG A 302 -13.39 26.43 0.07
N LEU A 303 -13.46 27.71 0.39
CA LEU A 303 -14.56 28.28 1.19
C LEU A 303 -15.90 28.21 0.45
N ASP A 304 -15.92 28.44 -0.87
CA ASP A 304 -17.13 28.22 -1.69
C ASP A 304 -17.53 26.74 -1.76
N MET A 305 -16.55 25.82 -1.85
CA MET A 305 -16.84 24.38 -1.78
C MET A 305 -17.50 23.98 -0.44
N TYR A 306 -17.09 24.56 0.70
CA TYR A 306 -17.81 24.36 1.96
C TYR A 306 -19.23 24.92 1.94
N ARG A 307 -19.47 26.08 1.32
CA ARG A 307 -20.82 26.62 1.13
C ARG A 307 -21.68 25.64 0.33
N ARG A 308 -21.18 25.19 -0.83
CA ARG A 308 -21.85 24.20 -1.70
C ARG A 308 -22.09 22.86 -1.00
N ARG A 309 -21.17 22.40 -0.15
CA ARG A 309 -21.31 21.18 0.67
C ARG A 309 -22.44 21.31 1.68
N LEU A 310 -22.44 22.37 2.48
CA LEU A 310 -23.50 22.59 3.47
C LEU A 310 -24.87 22.74 2.80
N ASP A 311 -24.96 23.46 1.67
CA ASP A 311 -26.22 23.66 0.96
C ASP A 311 -26.73 22.37 0.29
N TYR A 312 -25.83 21.53 -0.26
CA TYR A 312 -26.18 20.18 -0.74
C TYR A 312 -26.69 19.28 0.41
N GLN A 313 -25.96 19.21 1.53
CA GLN A 313 -26.34 18.37 2.68
C GLN A 313 -27.64 18.85 3.35
N ARG A 314 -27.91 20.16 3.35
CA ARG A 314 -29.21 20.73 3.77
C ARG A 314 -30.34 20.30 2.84
N ALA A 315 -30.14 20.35 1.53
CA ALA A 315 -31.13 19.92 0.55
C ALA A 315 -31.43 18.42 0.66
N GLU A 316 -30.41 17.59 0.81
CA GLU A 316 -30.52 16.13 0.99
C GLU A 316 -31.25 15.76 2.29
N LEU A 317 -30.86 16.37 3.43
CA LEU A 317 -31.57 16.17 4.70
C LEU A 317 -33.00 16.72 4.68
N TYR A 318 -33.27 17.83 4.00
CA TYR A 318 -34.62 18.38 3.85
C TYR A 318 -35.52 17.46 3.01
N ALA A 319 -34.98 16.89 1.93
CA ALA A 319 -35.66 15.85 1.14
C ALA A 319 -35.92 14.58 1.97
N LEU A 320 -34.97 14.14 2.79
CA LEU A 320 -35.14 12.99 3.68
C LEU A 320 -36.21 13.23 4.77
N VAL A 321 -36.22 14.42 5.39
CA VAL A 321 -37.26 14.81 6.36
C VAL A 321 -38.65 14.80 5.71
N ARG A 322 -38.76 15.29 4.47
CA ARG A 322 -40.00 15.23 3.67
C ARG A 322 -40.42 13.80 3.35
N LEU A 323 -39.51 12.96 2.86
CA LEU A 323 -39.74 11.53 2.58
C LEU A 323 -40.31 10.80 3.82
N LEU A 324 -39.61 10.92 4.95
CA LEU A 324 -39.99 10.26 6.22
C LEU A 324 -41.31 10.83 6.78
N SER A 325 -41.57 12.13 6.60
CA SER A 325 -42.85 12.74 6.98
C SER A 325 -44.03 12.16 6.20
N ASN A 326 -43.87 11.95 4.89
CA ASN A 326 -44.91 11.35 4.05
C ASN A 326 -45.09 9.86 4.35
N GLN A 327 -44.01 9.08 4.55
CA GLN A 327 -44.09 7.68 4.95
C GLN A 327 -44.77 7.51 6.32
N ALA A 328 -44.43 8.34 7.31
CA ALA A 328 -45.09 8.33 8.61
C ALA A 328 -46.57 8.72 8.50
N ARG A 329 -46.91 9.77 7.72
CA ARG A 329 -48.30 10.20 7.52
C ARG A 329 -49.13 9.13 6.81
N PHE A 330 -48.59 8.52 5.75
CA PHE A 330 -49.23 7.43 5.00
C PHE A 330 -49.53 6.22 5.90
N ALA A 331 -48.55 5.77 6.70
CA ALA A 331 -48.76 4.66 7.60
C ALA A 331 -49.76 4.98 8.74
N LEU A 332 -49.82 6.23 9.22
CA LEU A 332 -50.88 6.69 10.14
C LEU A 332 -52.26 6.71 9.46
N ASP A 333 -52.37 7.35 8.30
CA ASP A 333 -53.63 7.50 7.56
C ASP A 333 -54.25 6.14 7.17
N VAL A 334 -53.44 5.18 6.73
CA VAL A 334 -53.90 3.83 6.38
C VAL A 334 -54.31 3.04 7.63
N ALA A 335 -53.50 3.06 8.69
CA ALA A 335 -53.79 2.31 9.92
C ALA A 335 -54.99 2.85 10.72
N GLU A 336 -55.35 4.13 10.53
CA GLU A 336 -56.53 4.76 11.13
C GLU A 336 -57.75 4.78 10.19
N GLY A 337 -57.65 4.18 9.00
CA GLY A 337 -58.73 4.14 8.01
C GLY A 337 -59.02 5.46 7.30
N ARG A 338 -58.22 6.51 7.54
CA ARG A 338 -58.29 7.81 6.83
C ARG A 338 -57.94 7.67 5.35
N LEU A 339 -57.08 6.72 4.98
CA LEU A 339 -56.73 6.37 3.60
C LEU A 339 -57.02 4.89 3.31
N ASN A 340 -58.11 4.63 2.59
CA ASN A 340 -58.52 3.26 2.24
C ASN A 340 -57.93 2.81 0.89
N LEU A 341 -56.99 1.87 0.94
CA LEU A 341 -56.29 1.32 -0.24
C LEU A 341 -57.14 0.31 -1.05
N SER A 342 -58.22 -0.25 -0.49
CA SER A 342 -58.99 -1.35 -1.10
C SER A 342 -59.73 -1.00 -2.41
N GLY A 343 -59.81 0.29 -2.76
CA GLY A 343 -60.46 0.77 -3.98
C GLY A 343 -59.50 1.28 -5.07
N PHE A 344 -58.20 0.98 -4.99
CA PHE A 344 -57.17 1.48 -5.91
C PHE A 344 -57.09 0.55 -7.13
N THR A 345 -57.52 1.00 -8.32
CA THR A 345 -57.75 0.10 -9.48
C THR A 345 -56.60 0.06 -10.49
N GLY A 346 -55.68 1.02 -10.45
CA GLY A 346 -54.53 1.09 -11.35
C GLY A 346 -53.60 2.25 -11.03
N ARG A 347 -52.33 2.17 -11.45
CA ARG A 347 -51.25 3.06 -11.00
C ARG A 347 -51.55 4.56 -11.20
N SER A 348 -52.16 4.94 -12.32
CA SER A 348 -52.51 6.34 -12.61
C SER A 348 -53.68 6.87 -11.77
N ASP A 349 -54.56 5.99 -11.27
CA ASP A 349 -55.62 6.32 -10.31
C ASP A 349 -55.05 6.40 -8.88
N THR A 350 -54.19 5.43 -8.50
CA THR A 350 -53.39 5.46 -7.26
C THR A 350 -52.62 6.77 -7.11
N ASN A 351 -51.80 7.15 -8.10
CA ASN A 351 -50.99 8.37 -8.03
C ASN A 351 -51.90 9.61 -7.92
N ARG A 352 -52.98 9.69 -8.70
CA ARG A 352 -53.97 10.79 -8.62
C ARG A 352 -54.59 10.92 -7.23
N ARG A 353 -54.96 9.79 -6.59
CA ARG A 353 -55.55 9.79 -5.24
C ARG A 353 -54.55 10.20 -4.16
N LEU A 354 -53.29 9.78 -4.28
CA LEU A 354 -52.23 10.19 -3.35
C LEU A 354 -51.91 11.69 -3.48
N SER A 355 -51.81 12.22 -4.70
CA SER A 355 -51.70 13.67 -4.93
C SER A 355 -52.92 14.44 -4.40
N ALA A 356 -54.14 13.92 -4.59
CA ALA A 356 -55.37 14.54 -4.08
C ALA A 356 -55.47 14.50 -2.54
N ALA A 357 -54.88 13.48 -1.90
CA ALA A 357 -54.69 13.42 -0.45
C ALA A 357 -53.48 14.25 0.03
N GLY A 358 -52.85 15.05 -0.83
CA GLY A 358 -51.74 15.93 -0.49
C GLY A 358 -50.47 15.17 -0.08
N PHE A 359 -50.23 13.97 -0.62
CA PHE A 359 -48.90 13.37 -0.62
C PHE A 359 -48.10 13.96 -1.79
N GLU A 360 -46.80 14.13 -1.60
CA GLU A 360 -45.89 14.62 -2.63
C GLU A 360 -45.15 13.47 -3.34
N PRO A 361 -44.79 13.61 -4.62
CA PRO A 361 -43.84 12.73 -5.30
C PRO A 361 -42.52 12.61 -4.52
N ASP A 362 -41.85 11.46 -4.62
CA ASP A 362 -40.61 11.11 -3.91
C ASP A 362 -39.64 12.31 -3.79
N PRO A 363 -39.54 12.93 -2.59
CA PRO A 363 -38.75 14.15 -2.41
C PRO A 363 -37.25 13.96 -2.63
N VAL A 364 -36.73 12.74 -2.44
CA VAL A 364 -35.31 12.42 -2.62
C VAL A 364 -35.01 12.18 -4.10
N ARG A 365 -35.87 11.44 -4.81
CA ARG A 365 -35.78 11.31 -6.28
C ARG A 365 -35.92 12.67 -6.97
N ALA A 366 -36.85 13.51 -6.51
CA ALA A 366 -37.03 14.88 -7.02
C ALA A 366 -35.84 15.81 -6.72
N ALA A 367 -35.10 15.60 -5.63
CA ALA A 367 -33.88 16.35 -5.33
C ALA A 367 -32.62 15.84 -6.07
N ALA A 368 -32.58 14.53 -6.41
CA ALA A 368 -31.45 13.90 -7.10
C ALA A 368 -31.46 14.11 -8.63
N ILE A 369 -32.64 14.28 -9.23
CA ILE A 369 -32.80 14.46 -10.67
C ILE A 369 -32.45 15.91 -11.07
N ARG A 370 -31.46 16.06 -11.96
CA ARG A 370 -30.95 17.37 -12.41
C ARG A 370 -31.62 17.90 -13.69
N ASN A 371 -32.24 17.02 -14.48
CA ASN A 371 -32.97 17.36 -15.70
C ASN A 371 -34.42 16.88 -15.57
N ALA A 372 -35.41 17.74 -15.87
CA ALA A 372 -36.82 17.39 -15.71
C ALA A 372 -37.28 16.21 -16.61
N ASP A 373 -36.57 15.96 -17.71
CA ASP A 373 -36.95 14.97 -18.73
C ASP A 373 -36.69 13.51 -18.31
N ASP A 374 -35.85 13.28 -17.29
CA ASP A 374 -35.61 11.94 -16.70
C ASP A 374 -36.79 11.47 -15.80
N PHE A 375 -37.83 12.30 -15.62
CA PHE A 375 -38.92 12.06 -14.68
C PHE A 375 -40.02 11.16 -15.28
N ASN A 376 -39.75 9.85 -15.34
CA ASN A 376 -40.73 8.84 -15.75
C ASN A 376 -41.89 8.74 -14.73
N GLY A 377 -42.95 9.54 -14.94
CA GLY A 377 -44.06 9.81 -13.99
C GLY A 377 -44.99 8.66 -13.61
N GLY A 378 -44.60 7.40 -13.84
CA GLY A 378 -45.31 6.23 -13.33
C GLY A 378 -45.00 5.90 -11.86
N ASP A 379 -43.78 6.18 -11.40
CA ASP A 379 -43.22 5.68 -10.13
C ASP A 379 -43.29 6.67 -8.95
N GLU A 380 -43.94 7.81 -9.11
CA GLU A 380 -43.82 9.00 -8.24
C GLU A 380 -44.08 8.73 -6.74
N PHE A 381 -44.94 7.76 -6.44
CA PHE A 381 -45.36 7.40 -5.08
C PHE A 381 -44.88 6.01 -4.62
N ASP A 382 -43.96 5.38 -5.36
CA ASP A 382 -43.46 4.04 -5.04
C ASP A 382 -42.80 3.97 -3.66
N TYR A 383 -42.22 5.07 -3.18
CA TYR A 383 -41.64 5.17 -1.83
C TYR A 383 -42.67 5.01 -0.69
N LEU A 384 -43.96 5.18 -0.98
CA LEU A 384 -45.09 4.84 -0.08
C LEU A 384 -45.64 3.45 -0.38
N LEU A 385 -45.88 3.16 -1.66
CA LEU A 385 -46.55 1.93 -2.10
C LEU A 385 -45.71 0.65 -1.89
N ARG A 386 -44.38 0.77 -1.89
CA ARG A 386 -43.45 -0.34 -1.59
C ARG A 386 -43.17 -0.51 -0.09
N MET A 387 -43.80 0.26 0.79
CA MET A 387 -43.67 0.06 2.24
C MET A 387 -44.27 -1.31 2.63
N PRO A 388 -43.52 -2.21 3.29
CA PRO A 388 -44.06 -3.51 3.73
C PRO A 388 -45.27 -3.34 4.65
N VAL A 389 -46.22 -4.27 4.63
CA VAL A 389 -47.46 -4.18 5.46
C VAL A 389 -47.16 -4.03 6.97
N TRP A 390 -46.03 -4.59 7.44
CA TRP A 390 -45.53 -4.40 8.81
C TRP A 390 -45.28 -2.92 9.19
N SER A 391 -45.11 -2.01 8.20
CA SER A 391 -44.97 -0.58 8.45
C SER A 391 -46.19 0.09 9.10
N LEU A 392 -47.37 -0.55 9.02
CA LEU A 392 -48.61 -0.08 9.65
C LEU A 392 -48.67 -0.40 11.15
N THR A 393 -47.77 -1.24 11.68
CA THR A 393 -47.71 -1.57 13.11
C THR A 393 -47.42 -0.34 13.97
N LEU A 394 -47.82 -0.37 15.24
CA LEU A 394 -47.57 0.74 16.17
C LEU A 394 -46.07 1.04 16.31
N GLU A 395 -45.25 0.00 16.50
CA GLU A 395 -43.81 0.08 16.64
C GLU A 395 -43.14 0.69 15.40
N ARG A 396 -43.47 0.23 14.19
CA ARG A 396 -42.83 0.75 12.98
C ARG A 396 -43.32 2.16 12.61
N ARG A 397 -44.57 2.52 12.91
CA ARG A 397 -45.06 3.92 12.81
C ARG A 397 -44.33 4.84 13.79
N GLN A 398 -44.15 4.42 15.04
CA GLN A 398 -43.34 5.15 16.03
C GLN A 398 -41.89 5.31 15.58
N ARG A 399 -41.27 4.26 15.01
CA ARG A 399 -39.89 4.35 14.48
C ARG A 399 -39.79 5.30 13.28
N LEU A 400 -40.76 5.32 12.36
CA LEU A 400 -40.77 6.30 11.24
C LEU A 400 -40.89 7.75 11.74
N LEU A 401 -41.67 8.01 12.79
CA LEU A 401 -41.74 9.31 13.44
C LEU A 401 -40.42 9.68 14.13
N GLN A 402 -39.77 8.73 14.82
CA GLN A 402 -38.44 8.92 15.39
C GLN A 402 -37.39 9.21 14.30
N ASP A 403 -37.35 8.42 13.24
CA ASP A 403 -36.40 8.60 12.11
C ASP A 403 -36.56 10.00 11.49
N ARG A 404 -37.81 10.48 11.31
CA ARG A 404 -38.13 11.85 10.87
C ARG A 404 -37.58 12.90 11.83
N ASP A 405 -37.84 12.75 13.13
CA ASP A 405 -37.48 13.76 14.13
C ASP A 405 -35.98 13.82 14.42
N GLU A 406 -35.28 12.68 14.30
CA GLU A 406 -33.82 12.62 14.25
C GLU A 406 -33.28 13.36 13.03
N ALA A 407 -33.81 13.12 11.82
CA ALA A 407 -33.39 13.81 10.60
C ALA A 407 -33.66 15.33 10.67
N ALA A 408 -34.81 15.74 11.23
CA ALA A 408 -35.14 17.14 11.46
C ALA A 408 -34.30 17.79 12.58
N GLY A 409 -33.77 17.00 13.52
CA GLY A 409 -32.74 17.42 14.46
C GLY A 409 -31.42 17.73 13.75
N ARG A 410 -30.92 16.80 12.93
CA ARG A 410 -29.68 16.94 12.16
C ARG A 410 -29.74 18.12 11.19
N LEU A 411 -30.87 18.33 10.50
CA LEU A 411 -31.07 19.48 9.61
C LEU A 411 -30.97 20.83 10.34
N ARG A 412 -31.50 20.94 11.56
CA ARG A 412 -31.38 22.16 12.38
C ARG A 412 -29.94 22.43 12.80
N GLN A 413 -29.22 21.40 13.26
CA GLN A 413 -27.79 21.51 13.60
C GLN A 413 -26.95 21.96 12.38
N LEU A 414 -27.26 21.43 11.19
CA LEU A 414 -26.58 21.81 9.94
C LEU A 414 -26.97 23.22 9.44
N ALA A 415 -28.13 23.75 9.81
CA ALA A 415 -28.53 25.12 9.51
C ALA A 415 -27.73 26.16 10.34
N GLU A 416 -27.35 25.81 11.57
CA GLU A 416 -26.52 26.65 12.45
C GLU A 416 -25.03 26.65 12.07
N LEU A 417 -24.58 25.66 11.29
CA LEU A 417 -23.18 25.51 10.91
C LEU A 417 -22.79 26.48 9.76
N THR A 418 -21.72 27.25 9.95
CA THR A 418 -21.18 28.15 8.90
C THR A 418 -20.08 27.45 8.08
N PRO A 419 -19.85 27.83 6.81
CA PRO A 419 -18.78 27.24 5.98
C PRO A 419 -17.40 27.31 6.64
N ALA A 420 -17.08 28.45 7.27
CA ALA A 420 -15.83 28.63 7.99
C ALA A 420 -15.71 27.71 9.22
N ARG A 421 -16.80 27.48 9.96
CA ARG A 421 -16.81 26.59 11.12
C ARG A 421 -16.69 25.11 10.70
N ALA A 422 -17.40 24.68 9.66
CA ALA A 422 -17.27 23.34 9.10
C ALA A 422 -15.82 23.05 8.67
N TRP A 423 -15.14 24.03 8.05
CA TRP A 423 -13.73 23.90 7.69
C TRP A 423 -12.80 23.84 8.90
N LEU A 424 -13.04 24.63 9.95
CA LEU A 424 -12.29 24.52 11.21
C LEU A 424 -12.45 23.15 11.87
N GLU A 425 -13.64 22.55 11.82
CA GLU A 425 -13.91 21.22 12.37
C GLU A 425 -13.15 20.13 11.58
N ASP A 426 -13.16 20.16 10.25
CA ASP A 426 -12.35 19.26 9.40
C ASP A 426 -10.82 19.45 9.61
N LEU A 427 -10.35 20.70 9.73
CA LEU A 427 -8.92 21.00 9.99
C LEU A 427 -8.46 20.44 11.35
N ASN A 428 -9.31 20.50 12.37
CA ASN A 428 -9.02 19.94 13.68
C ASN A 428 -8.99 18.40 13.66
N ALA A 429 -9.88 17.76 12.89
CA ALA A 429 -9.87 16.30 12.70
C ALA A 429 -8.59 15.84 11.97
N LEU A 430 -8.19 16.56 10.92
CA LEU A 430 -6.96 16.30 10.17
C LEU A 430 -5.70 16.46 11.05
N GLU A 431 -5.60 17.55 11.81
CA GLU A 431 -4.48 17.79 12.73
C GLU A 431 -4.37 16.70 13.81
N SER A 432 -5.50 16.30 14.39
CA SER A 432 -5.56 15.25 15.41
C SER A 432 -5.04 13.90 14.89
N ARG A 433 -5.55 13.42 13.74
CA ARG A 433 -5.08 12.14 13.16
C ARG A 433 -3.65 12.24 12.62
N ALA A 434 -3.22 13.40 12.11
CA ALA A 434 -1.83 13.60 11.72
C ALA A 434 -0.87 13.50 12.92
N ALA A 435 -1.28 14.05 14.08
CA ALA A 435 -0.52 13.95 15.32
C ALA A 435 -0.50 12.53 15.92
N THR A 436 -1.52 11.71 15.71
CA THR A 436 -1.47 10.28 16.10
C THR A 436 -0.60 9.48 15.14
N CYS A 437 -0.77 9.61 13.81
CA CYS A 437 0.05 8.88 12.83
C CYS A 437 1.54 9.22 12.93
N THR A 438 1.89 10.47 13.28
CA THR A 438 3.29 10.84 13.54
C THR A 438 3.87 10.12 14.78
N LYS A 439 3.04 9.79 15.78
CA LYS A 439 3.43 8.99 16.96
C LYS A 439 3.47 7.49 16.65
N GLU A 440 2.52 6.99 15.86
CA GLU A 440 2.47 5.61 15.36
C GLU A 440 3.78 5.30 14.59
N GLU A 441 4.15 6.15 13.62
CA GLU A 441 5.43 6.04 12.90
C GLU A 441 6.65 6.20 13.81
N ALA A 442 6.63 7.13 14.78
CA ALA A 442 7.75 7.33 15.70
C ALA A 442 7.98 6.12 16.63
N LYS A 443 6.95 5.39 17.02
CA LYS A 443 7.08 4.10 17.72
C LYS A 443 7.74 3.05 16.81
N GLN A 444 7.27 2.93 15.57
CA GLN A 444 7.78 1.96 14.60
C GLN A 444 9.27 2.21 14.25
N LEU A 445 9.66 3.48 14.11
CA LEU A 445 11.05 3.88 13.88
C LEU A 445 11.91 3.89 15.16
N GLY A 446 11.28 3.94 16.35
CA GLY A 446 11.92 4.04 17.66
C GLY A 446 12.12 2.71 18.38
N GLY A 447 11.46 1.63 17.95
CA GLY A 447 11.60 0.29 18.54
C GLY A 447 12.99 -0.35 18.38
N GLY A 448 13.90 0.27 17.63
CA GLY A 448 15.26 -0.20 17.37
C GLY A 448 16.34 0.64 18.06
N GLY A 449 16.50 0.44 19.38
CA GLY A 449 17.71 0.84 20.12
C GLY A 449 17.65 2.20 20.84
N ASP A 450 17.06 2.19 22.03
CA ASP A 450 17.42 3.06 23.17
C ASP A 450 17.33 2.21 24.45
N GLY A 451 18.37 1.37 24.66
CA GLY A 451 18.60 0.64 25.91
C GLY A 451 19.71 1.31 26.71
N GLU A 452 19.49 1.54 28.00
CA GLU A 452 20.46 2.21 28.89
C GLU A 452 21.71 1.33 29.14
N ASP A 453 22.79 1.96 29.64
CA ASP A 453 24.15 1.39 29.72
C ASP A 453 24.27 0.02 30.44
N GLY A 454 24.15 -1.06 29.68
CA GLY A 454 24.46 -2.44 30.10
C GLY A 454 25.89 -2.85 29.72
N CYS A 455 26.77 -2.95 30.71
CA CYS A 455 28.19 -3.32 30.49
C CYS A 455 28.38 -4.84 30.38
N GLU A 456 28.16 -5.42 29.20
CA GLU A 456 28.52 -6.81 28.90
C GLU A 456 29.52 -6.94 27.73
N THR A 457 30.41 -7.93 27.82
CA THR A 457 31.55 -8.10 26.91
C THR A 457 31.22 -9.06 25.76
N GLU A 458 30.92 -8.53 24.58
CA GLU A 458 30.76 -9.34 23.37
C GLU A 458 32.06 -10.08 22.98
N GLN A 459 31.94 -11.38 22.72
CA GLN A 459 33.02 -12.17 22.13
C GLN A 459 32.96 -12.05 20.60
N GLN A 460 34.11 -11.79 19.98
CA GLN A 460 34.20 -11.57 18.53
C GLN A 460 34.02 -12.88 17.76
N SER A 461 32.99 -12.97 16.91
CA SER A 461 32.91 -13.96 15.84
C SER A 461 33.72 -13.46 14.63
N ASP A 462 34.79 -14.18 14.27
CA ASP A 462 35.75 -13.73 13.26
C ASP A 462 35.19 -13.94 11.84
N HIS A 463 34.83 -12.85 11.16
CA HIS A 463 34.52 -12.80 9.73
C HIS A 463 35.30 -11.67 9.08
N ARG A 464 36.42 -12.03 8.42
CA ARG A 464 37.38 -11.08 7.84
C ARG A 464 36.84 -10.35 6.61
N PRO A 465 36.76 -9.01 6.61
CA PRO A 465 36.69 -8.21 5.39
C PRO A 465 38.10 -8.08 4.78
N GLY A 466 38.22 -8.21 3.46
CA GLY A 466 39.46 -7.91 2.75
C GLY A 466 39.72 -6.39 2.69
N HIS A 467 40.99 -5.99 2.87
CA HIS A 467 41.49 -4.61 2.87
C HIS A 467 40.88 -3.67 3.94
N GLY A 468 41.66 -3.45 5.01
CA GLY A 468 41.23 -2.64 6.14
C GLY A 468 41.12 -1.14 5.85
N GLN A 469 39.92 -0.59 6.05
CA GLN A 469 39.74 0.83 6.39
C GLN A 469 39.91 1.01 7.91
N ALA A 470 40.55 2.10 8.33
CA ALA A 470 40.72 2.39 9.75
C ALA A 470 39.39 2.90 10.36
N VAL A 471 38.74 2.06 11.16
CA VAL A 471 37.46 2.38 11.83
C VAL A 471 37.65 3.55 12.79
N ILE A 472 37.19 4.74 12.40
CA ILE A 472 37.14 5.91 13.29
C ILE A 472 36.18 5.58 14.45
N ARG A 473 36.53 5.96 15.67
CA ARG A 473 35.60 5.98 16.82
C ARG A 473 35.44 7.41 17.34
N PRO A 474 34.28 7.78 17.90
CA PRO A 474 34.15 9.02 18.68
C PRO A 474 35.22 9.06 19.78
N PRO A 475 35.89 10.20 20.01
CA PRO A 475 36.87 10.31 21.08
C PRO A 475 36.18 10.20 22.46
N ALA A 476 36.60 9.22 23.26
CA ALA A 476 35.98 8.93 24.55
C ALA A 476 36.05 10.15 25.51
N GLY A 477 34.93 10.44 26.18
CA GLY A 477 34.80 11.57 27.11
C GLY A 477 34.69 12.97 26.46
N LEU A 478 34.81 13.09 25.13
CA LEU A 478 34.73 14.37 24.42
C LEU A 478 33.36 14.55 23.76
N MET A 479 32.54 15.44 24.32
CA MET A 479 31.25 15.82 23.72
C MET A 479 31.47 16.69 22.47
N PRO A 480 30.80 16.39 21.34
CA PRO A 480 30.94 17.17 20.12
C PRO A 480 30.14 18.48 20.20
N THR A 481 30.72 19.55 19.66
CA THR A 481 30.06 20.86 19.59
C THR A 481 29.33 21.05 18.26
N VAL A 482 28.14 21.67 18.29
CA VAL A 482 27.38 21.97 17.06
C VAL A 482 28.08 23.07 16.28
N VAL A 483 28.49 22.78 15.04
CA VAL A 483 29.02 23.80 14.14
C VAL A 483 27.84 24.55 13.53
N SER A 484 27.71 25.83 13.87
CA SER A 484 26.69 26.68 13.25
C SER A 484 26.95 26.85 11.75
N PRO A 485 25.90 26.82 10.90
CA PRO A 485 26.03 27.24 9.50
C PRO A 485 26.46 28.72 9.45
N PRO A 486 27.19 29.14 8.41
CA PRO A 486 27.65 30.52 8.30
C PRO A 486 26.47 31.49 8.26
N CYS A 487 26.53 32.55 9.06
CA CYS A 487 25.49 33.58 9.15
C CYS A 487 25.54 34.57 7.97
N ASP A 488 25.83 34.09 6.76
CA ASP A 488 26.12 34.88 5.56
C ASP A 488 24.84 35.42 4.89
N LEU A 489 24.00 36.10 5.68
CA LEU A 489 23.20 37.19 5.13
C LEU A 489 24.16 38.37 4.90
N VAL A 490 24.26 38.80 3.64
CA VAL A 490 25.16 39.86 3.13
C VAL A 490 26.65 39.47 3.01
N SER A 491 27.07 39.08 1.79
CA SER A 491 28.42 39.39 1.22
C SER A 491 28.65 38.83 -0.19
N ASP A 492 27.92 37.80 -0.62
CA ASP A 492 28.08 37.09 -1.92
C ASP A 492 27.58 37.92 -3.16
N ALA A 493 27.72 39.25 -3.10
CA ALA A 493 27.31 40.24 -4.10
C ALA A 493 28.50 40.93 -4.81
N ALA A 494 29.70 40.35 -4.73
CA ALA A 494 30.89 40.81 -5.44
C ALA A 494 31.18 39.91 -6.65
N GLY A 495 30.72 40.32 -7.84
CA GLY A 495 31.00 39.60 -9.08
C GLY A 495 32.50 39.62 -9.41
N THR A 496 33.16 38.47 -9.41
CA THR A 496 34.58 38.38 -9.79
C THR A 496 34.74 38.69 -11.30
N PRO A 497 35.54 39.69 -11.68
CA PRO A 497 35.65 40.09 -13.07
C PRO A 497 36.36 39.01 -13.90
N LYS A 498 35.84 38.74 -15.10
CA LYS A 498 36.48 37.83 -16.05
C LYS A 498 37.89 38.37 -16.39
N ARG A 499 38.94 37.60 -16.07
CA ARG A 499 40.32 37.89 -16.49
C ARG A 499 40.46 37.81 -18.01
N THR A 500 40.22 38.91 -18.71
CA THR A 500 40.79 39.14 -20.04
C THR A 500 42.30 39.33 -19.92
N ARG A 501 43.04 38.81 -20.91
CA ARG A 501 44.51 38.77 -20.90
C ARG A 501 45.06 39.90 -21.77
N THR A 502 45.42 41.02 -21.15
CA THR A 502 46.13 42.14 -21.80
C THR A 502 47.58 42.24 -21.29
N HIS A 503 48.46 42.80 -22.12
CA HIS A 503 49.89 42.91 -21.85
C HIS A 503 50.26 44.17 -21.05
N LEU A 504 51.51 44.19 -20.55
CA LEU A 504 52.14 45.30 -19.83
C LEU A 504 51.98 46.65 -20.55
N HIS A 505 51.78 47.74 -19.80
CA HIS A 505 52.85 48.72 -19.54
C HIS A 505 52.54 49.73 -18.42
N GLY A 506 53.43 49.74 -17.42
CA GLY A 506 54.01 50.87 -16.65
C GLY A 506 53.25 52.16 -16.27
N ARG A 507 53.59 52.62 -15.04
CA ARG A 507 53.51 54.01 -14.49
C ARG A 507 52.13 54.52 -14.06
N LEU A 508 51.97 55.39 -13.05
CA LEU A 508 52.76 55.70 -11.83
C LEU A 508 51.86 56.58 -10.89
N PHE A 509 52.21 56.67 -9.61
CA PHE A 509 51.70 57.62 -8.58
C PHE A 509 50.22 57.56 -8.14
N SER A 510 50.06 57.36 -6.83
CA SER A 510 48.96 57.82 -5.95
C SER A 510 49.39 59.16 -5.27
N PRO A 511 48.67 59.76 -4.29
CA PRO A 511 47.38 59.43 -3.65
C PRO A 511 46.46 60.68 -3.45
N ALA A 512 45.59 60.64 -2.41
CA ALA A 512 44.95 61.77 -1.69
C ALA A 512 43.63 62.35 -2.27
N PHE A 513 42.62 62.73 -1.45
CA PHE A 513 42.29 62.46 -0.03
C PHE A 513 40.77 62.76 0.21
N GLU A 514 40.26 62.52 1.44
CA GLU A 514 39.05 63.14 2.05
C GLU A 514 37.64 63.05 1.37
N ASP A 515 36.81 62.11 1.87
CA ASP A 515 35.62 62.33 2.74
C ASP A 515 35.11 63.77 3.06
N PRO A 516 33.88 63.97 3.61
CA PRO A 516 32.65 63.13 3.56
C PRO A 516 31.27 63.89 3.54
N THR A 517 30.17 63.22 3.12
CA THR A 517 28.77 63.32 3.68
C THR A 517 28.02 64.69 3.76
N PRO A 518 26.76 64.80 4.30
CA PRO A 518 25.55 63.95 4.21
C PRO A 518 24.27 64.74 3.78
N ALA A 519 23.09 64.11 3.93
CA ALA A 519 21.71 64.66 3.98
C ALA A 519 21.11 65.13 2.63
N ALA A 520 19.99 64.54 2.16
CA ALA A 520 18.58 64.69 2.58
C ALA A 520 17.95 66.01 2.05
N VAL A 521 16.63 66.19 1.88
CA VAL A 521 15.41 65.59 2.46
C VAL A 521 14.25 65.65 1.45
N ASP A 522 13.25 64.76 1.61
CA ASP A 522 11.81 64.91 1.24
C ASP A 522 11.47 65.32 -0.23
N ALA A 523 10.22 65.45 -0.69
CA ALA A 523 8.89 65.06 -0.20
C ALA A 523 8.09 64.46 -1.42
N ALA A 524 7.34 63.37 -1.26
CA ALA A 524 5.89 63.35 -1.00
C ALA A 524 4.98 63.90 -2.13
N GLY A 525 4.03 63.05 -2.58
CA GLY A 525 2.91 63.40 -3.46
C GLY A 525 3.21 63.38 -4.97
N ASN A 526 2.22 63.18 -5.85
CA ASN A 526 0.88 62.61 -5.60
C ASN A 526 0.26 62.12 -6.92
N ASP A 527 -0.90 61.47 -6.82
CA ASP A 527 -1.96 61.45 -7.83
C ASP A 527 -1.67 60.95 -9.27
N ASP A 528 -2.04 59.67 -9.44
CA ASP A 528 -3.17 59.26 -10.30
C ASP A 528 -3.07 59.06 -11.83
N ASN A 529 -3.84 58.03 -12.21
CA ASN A 529 -4.61 57.85 -13.45
C ASN A 529 -3.89 57.59 -14.80
N ASN A 530 -4.17 56.38 -15.32
CA ASN A 530 -4.79 56.09 -16.63
C ASN A 530 -4.34 56.88 -17.88
N ASN A 531 -4.09 56.24 -19.02
CA ASN A 531 -5.00 55.24 -19.60
C ASN A 531 -4.32 54.27 -20.59
N SER A 532 -5.01 53.17 -20.87
CA SER A 532 -4.79 52.21 -21.96
C SER A 532 -4.90 52.82 -23.37
N GLY A 533 -4.34 52.14 -24.40
CA GLY A 533 -4.32 52.66 -25.78
C GLY A 533 -3.78 51.71 -26.87
N SER A 534 -4.20 50.45 -26.88
CA SER A 534 -3.66 49.40 -27.77
C SER A 534 -3.89 49.63 -29.28
N ARG A 535 -2.91 49.31 -30.15
CA ARG A 535 -3.18 49.07 -31.59
C ARG A 535 -2.28 48.02 -32.28
N LYS A 536 -2.99 47.08 -32.93
CA LYS A 536 -2.66 46.03 -33.90
C LYS A 536 -1.56 46.41 -34.93
N GLN A 537 -0.55 45.56 -35.15
CA GLN A 537 -0.42 44.48 -36.17
C GLN A 537 -0.38 44.93 -37.64
N GLN A 538 0.69 44.56 -38.37
CA GLN A 538 0.61 43.81 -39.66
C GLN A 538 1.99 43.24 -40.09
N LEU A 539 2.03 42.44 -41.16
CA LEU A 539 3.19 41.66 -41.65
C LEU A 539 3.70 42.14 -43.02
N ALA A 540 4.92 41.76 -43.43
CA ALA A 540 5.17 40.92 -44.64
C ALA A 540 6.67 40.81 -45.08
N ALA A 541 7.02 39.63 -45.62
CA ALA A 541 8.00 39.35 -46.71
C ALA A 541 9.51 39.74 -46.57
N GLU A 542 10.43 39.29 -47.44
CA GLU A 542 10.78 37.91 -47.92
C GLU A 542 12.19 37.94 -48.63
N ARG A 543 12.74 36.77 -49.01
CA ARG A 543 13.68 36.51 -50.16
C ARG A 543 15.23 36.75 -50.09
N THR A 544 15.96 35.61 -50.01
CA THR A 544 17.01 35.11 -50.97
C THR A 544 18.37 35.86 -51.14
N THR A 545 19.55 35.27 -51.51
CA THR A 545 19.96 33.88 -51.84
C THR A 545 21.51 33.63 -51.81
N LYS A 546 21.91 32.36 -51.52
CA LYS A 546 23.03 31.53 -52.09
C LYS A 546 24.49 32.03 -52.23
N GLN A 547 25.41 31.13 -51.84
CA GLN A 547 26.35 30.49 -52.79
C GLN A 547 26.62 29.00 -52.46
N ARG A 548 27.43 28.25 -53.25
CA ARG A 548 27.32 26.77 -53.36
C ARG A 548 28.53 26.01 -54.00
N ARG A 549 29.34 25.26 -53.23
CA ARG A 549 30.22 24.15 -53.70
C ARG A 549 30.26 23.01 -52.65
N ARG A 550 29.81 21.76 -52.91
CA ARG A 550 30.28 20.67 -53.81
C ARG A 550 31.56 19.97 -53.29
N GLY A 551 31.66 18.64 -53.05
CA GLY A 551 30.67 17.53 -52.99
C GLY A 551 30.90 16.37 -53.99
N ARG A 552 30.78 15.08 -53.59
CA ARG A 552 30.68 13.87 -54.47
C ARG A 552 30.35 12.55 -53.72
N ASN A 553 29.61 11.64 -54.37
CA ASN A 553 29.54 10.18 -54.09
C ASN A 553 30.36 9.41 -55.15
N PRO A 554 30.64 8.10 -54.93
CA PRO A 554 30.07 7.06 -55.80
C PRO A 554 29.60 5.79 -55.03
N ALA A 555 29.28 4.68 -55.71
CA ALA A 555 28.68 3.48 -55.10
C ALA A 555 29.04 2.14 -55.81
N ARG A 556 28.65 1.03 -55.15
CA ARG A 556 28.34 -0.35 -55.65
C ARG A 556 29.45 -1.39 -55.92
N LEU A 557 29.13 -2.64 -55.52
CA LEU A 557 29.64 -3.97 -55.99
C LEU A 557 31.12 -4.30 -55.63
N LEU A 558 31.58 -5.50 -55.21
CA LEU A 558 31.08 -6.85 -54.84
C LEU A 558 32.21 -7.50 -53.96
N SER A 559 32.13 -8.58 -53.16
CA SER A 559 31.12 -9.55 -52.67
C SER A 559 31.71 -10.21 -51.36
N ARG A 560 31.51 -11.45 -50.85
CA ARG A 560 30.87 -12.72 -51.29
C ARG A 560 30.71 -13.71 -50.09
N ARG A 561 29.48 -14.13 -49.72
CA ARG A 561 29.13 -15.28 -48.80
C ARG A 561 29.52 -15.11 -47.30
N ARG A 562 28.83 -15.71 -46.31
CA ARG A 562 27.71 -16.70 -46.28
C ARG A 562 26.47 -16.23 -45.49
N CYS A 563 25.32 -16.80 -45.86
CA CYS A 563 23.96 -16.82 -45.26
C CYS A 563 23.78 -18.05 -44.31
N LEU A 564 22.68 -18.40 -43.60
CA LEU A 564 21.35 -17.93 -43.05
C LEU A 564 20.97 -19.02 -41.95
N VAL A 565 19.92 -19.11 -41.10
CA VAL A 565 18.50 -18.62 -40.95
C VAL A 565 17.49 -19.35 -41.86
N HIS A 566 16.24 -19.76 -41.51
CA HIS A 566 15.38 -19.77 -40.27
C HIS A 566 15.40 -21.20 -39.60
N HIS A 567 14.68 -21.62 -38.53
CA HIS A 567 13.60 -21.16 -37.62
C HIS A 567 12.15 -21.68 -37.88
N SER A 568 11.52 -22.34 -36.87
CA SER A 568 10.08 -22.76 -36.74
C SER A 568 9.52 -23.77 -37.79
N VAL A 569 8.36 -24.44 -37.68
CA VAL A 569 7.13 -24.35 -36.81
C VAL A 569 6.44 -25.74 -36.65
N ASP A 570 5.44 -25.86 -35.73
CA ASP A 570 4.18 -26.68 -35.81
C ASP A 570 4.20 -28.24 -35.91
N LEU A 571 3.12 -29.03 -35.72
CA LEU A 571 1.69 -28.81 -35.33
C LEU A 571 1.16 -30.02 -34.50
N ALA A 572 -0.16 -30.16 -34.26
CA ALA A 572 -0.79 -31.14 -33.34
C ALA A 572 -1.74 -32.17 -34.02
N SER A 573 -2.07 -33.31 -33.35
CA SER A 573 -3.40 -34.00 -33.31
C SER A 573 -3.34 -35.48 -32.84
N LEU A 574 -4.52 -36.06 -32.52
CA LEU A 574 -4.94 -37.44 -32.11
C LEU A 574 -5.12 -37.65 -30.58
N ALA A 575 -6.29 -37.86 -29.95
CA ALA A 575 -7.63 -38.46 -30.23
C ALA A 575 -7.82 -39.90 -29.67
N THR A 576 -8.95 -40.19 -28.97
CA THR A 576 -9.69 -41.50 -28.90
C THR A 576 -10.84 -41.53 -27.86
N ALA A 577 -12.07 -41.89 -28.31
CA ALA A 577 -13.23 -42.50 -27.60
C ALA A 577 -13.88 -41.81 -26.35
N ALA A 578 -15.13 -42.09 -25.95
CA ALA A 578 -16.09 -43.15 -26.33
C ALA A 578 -17.59 -42.72 -26.32
N ASN A 579 -18.46 -43.52 -26.96
CA ASN A 579 -19.93 -43.35 -27.07
C ASN A 579 -20.74 -43.97 -25.90
N ILE A 580 -21.94 -43.43 -25.61
CA ILE A 580 -23.16 -44.24 -25.32
C ILE A 580 -24.42 -43.62 -26.00
N THR A 581 -24.80 -44.23 -27.12
CA THR A 581 -26.14 -44.61 -27.63
C THR A 581 -27.45 -43.92 -27.16
N ALA A 582 -28.09 -43.17 -28.08
CA ALA A 582 -29.49 -43.26 -28.61
C ALA A 582 -30.75 -43.35 -27.66
N PRO A 583 -32.01 -43.16 -28.15
CA PRO A 583 -32.48 -42.94 -29.53
C PRO A 583 -33.47 -41.76 -29.78
N ALA A 584 -33.79 -41.50 -31.05
CA ALA A 584 -34.90 -40.66 -31.53
C ALA A 584 -36.16 -41.51 -31.87
N PRO A 585 -37.30 -40.93 -32.32
CA PRO A 585 -37.48 -40.71 -33.78
C PRO A 585 -38.42 -39.57 -34.24
N ALA A 586 -38.35 -39.21 -35.54
CA ALA A 586 -39.45 -38.82 -36.47
C ALA A 586 -40.33 -37.55 -36.19
N ASP A 587 -40.84 -36.78 -37.17
CA ASP A 587 -40.71 -36.84 -38.65
C ASP A 587 -41.14 -35.51 -39.35
N LYS A 588 -40.63 -35.30 -40.58
CA LYS A 588 -41.25 -34.66 -41.78
C LYS A 588 -41.43 -33.14 -42.02
N GLU A 589 -40.75 -32.69 -43.09
CA GLU A 589 -41.25 -32.02 -44.33
C GLU A 589 -41.92 -30.61 -44.31
N LEU A 590 -41.16 -29.60 -44.81
CA LEU A 590 -41.39 -28.69 -45.98
C LEU A 590 -42.79 -28.06 -46.31
N PRO A 591 -42.91 -26.93 -47.07
CA PRO A 591 -41.89 -26.07 -47.72
C PRO A 591 -42.06 -24.54 -47.45
N ALA A 592 -41.31 -23.68 -48.18
CA ALA A 592 -41.49 -22.20 -48.27
C ALA A 592 -42.49 -21.81 -49.41
N PRO A 593 -42.84 -20.51 -49.64
CA PRO A 593 -41.96 -19.64 -50.48
C PRO A 593 -42.09 -18.07 -50.35
N ASP A 594 -41.16 -17.39 -51.05
CA ASP A 594 -41.30 -16.16 -51.88
C ASP A 594 -41.15 -14.70 -51.34
N SER A 595 -40.67 -13.83 -52.26
CA SER A 595 -40.51 -12.35 -52.27
C SER A 595 -39.48 -11.69 -51.31
N GLY A 596 -38.73 -10.64 -51.69
CA GLY A 596 -38.54 -10.00 -53.01
C GLY A 596 -37.84 -8.62 -52.90
N GLU A 597 -37.16 -8.16 -53.99
CA GLU A 597 -36.51 -6.81 -54.18
C GLU A 597 -35.26 -6.54 -53.28
N SER A 598 -34.00 -6.51 -53.77
CA SER A 598 -33.28 -5.64 -54.77
C SER A 598 -32.80 -4.28 -54.17
N SER A 599 -31.60 -3.73 -54.47
CA SER A 599 -30.60 -3.98 -55.54
C SER A 599 -29.16 -3.49 -55.19
N ASP A 600 -28.12 -4.15 -55.74
CA ASP A 600 -26.87 -3.62 -56.35
C ASP A 600 -25.88 -2.74 -55.50
N ASP A 601 -24.53 -2.76 -55.61
CA ASP A 601 -23.47 -3.55 -56.31
C ASP A 601 -22.07 -3.05 -55.76
N GLY A 602 -20.88 -3.68 -55.85
CA GLY A 602 -20.40 -5.00 -56.32
C GLY A 602 -18.84 -5.07 -56.41
N GLY A 603 -18.22 -6.21 -56.02
CA GLY A 603 -16.80 -6.59 -56.23
C GLY A 603 -15.70 -5.79 -55.46
N SER A 604 -14.48 -6.30 -55.20
CA SER A 604 -13.85 -7.65 -55.33
C SER A 604 -12.50 -7.63 -54.51
N GLU A 605 -11.59 -8.63 -54.42
CA GLU A 605 -11.36 -9.94 -55.07
C GLU A 605 -10.47 -10.87 -54.16
N GLU A 606 -10.01 -11.99 -54.70
CA GLU A 606 -9.22 -13.17 -54.22
C GLU A 606 -7.69 -12.93 -53.91
N GLU A 607 -6.94 -13.71 -53.10
CA GLU A 607 -6.51 -15.16 -53.12
C GLU A 607 -5.50 -15.51 -54.26
N ALA A 608 -4.54 -16.46 -54.18
CA ALA A 608 -3.83 -17.19 -53.11
C ALA A 608 -2.53 -17.88 -53.67
N GLU A 609 -1.88 -18.78 -52.90
CA GLU A 609 -1.07 -19.96 -53.38
C GLU A 609 0.27 -19.71 -54.16
N GLU A 610 1.22 -20.65 -54.41
CA GLU A 610 1.33 -22.14 -54.21
C GLU A 610 2.81 -22.68 -54.22
N GLU A 611 2.99 -24.00 -53.96
CA GLU A 611 4.05 -24.98 -54.39
C GLU A 611 5.58 -24.83 -54.06
N GLU A 612 6.46 -25.87 -54.15
CA GLU A 612 6.47 -27.31 -53.75
C GLU A 612 7.89 -27.99 -53.96
N ILE A 613 7.97 -29.36 -53.94
CA ILE A 613 8.98 -30.29 -54.56
C ILE A 613 10.29 -30.78 -53.82
N GLU A 614 10.28 -32.08 -53.45
CA GLU A 614 11.31 -33.19 -53.54
C GLU A 614 12.78 -33.12 -52.98
N ALA A 615 13.53 -34.21 -52.69
CA ALA A 615 13.26 -35.65 -52.33
C ALA A 615 14.59 -36.44 -51.98
N THR A 616 14.48 -37.75 -51.64
CA THR A 616 15.52 -38.86 -51.61
C THR A 616 16.53 -38.95 -50.43
N ALA A 617 17.13 -40.09 -50.03
CA ALA A 617 16.80 -41.55 -50.05
C ALA A 617 17.85 -42.42 -49.25
N VAL A 618 17.60 -43.74 -49.04
CA VAL A 618 18.52 -44.81 -48.49
C VAL A 618 18.81 -44.73 -46.97
N GLY A 619 19.00 -45.77 -46.12
CA GLY A 619 19.01 -47.27 -46.23
C GLY A 619 20.28 -47.91 -45.59
N ALA A 620 20.34 -49.13 -44.99
CA ALA A 620 19.36 -50.14 -44.54
C ALA A 620 20.05 -51.28 -43.67
N ASN A 621 19.29 -52.32 -43.26
CA ASN A 621 19.67 -53.70 -42.82
C ASN A 621 20.14 -54.07 -41.37
N ASP A 622 19.46 -55.12 -40.85
CA ASP A 622 19.88 -56.39 -40.18
C ASP A 622 20.71 -56.49 -38.88
N GLY A 623 20.35 -57.49 -38.04
CA GLY A 623 21.20 -58.11 -37.00
C GLY A 623 20.43 -58.82 -35.87
N ALA A 624 20.80 -60.07 -35.51
CA ALA A 624 20.18 -60.86 -34.42
C ALA A 624 21.20 -61.80 -33.73
N GLY A 625 20.94 -62.26 -32.49
CA GLY A 625 21.68 -63.38 -31.87
C GLY A 625 21.71 -63.46 -30.33
N ASP A 626 21.36 -64.65 -29.82
CA ASP A 626 21.27 -65.16 -28.42
C ASP A 626 22.46 -64.96 -27.45
N GLY A 627 22.29 -65.27 -26.15
CA GLY A 627 23.45 -65.26 -25.21
C GLY A 627 23.40 -65.72 -23.73
N ALA A 628 22.51 -66.61 -23.26
CA ALA A 628 22.64 -67.40 -22.00
C ALA A 628 22.69 -66.72 -20.58
N ALA A 629 22.55 -67.56 -19.54
CA ALA A 629 22.58 -67.32 -18.07
C ALA A 629 23.13 -68.63 -17.39
N PRO A 630 23.02 -68.96 -16.06
CA PRO A 630 22.41 -68.29 -14.89
C PRO A 630 23.16 -68.48 -13.50
N ILE A 631 22.49 -68.11 -12.37
CA ILE A 631 22.66 -68.54 -10.93
C ILE A 631 23.95 -68.19 -10.14
N ALA A 632 23.83 -67.47 -9.00
CA ALA A 632 24.21 -67.92 -7.63
C ALA A 632 24.35 -66.82 -6.54
N GLU A 633 23.94 -67.15 -5.31
CA GLU A 633 24.16 -66.51 -3.99
C GLU A 633 24.83 -67.57 -3.07
N PRO A 634 25.20 -67.32 -1.79
CA PRO A 634 25.67 -66.10 -1.08
C PRO A 634 26.97 -66.39 -0.26
N THR A 635 27.49 -65.46 0.58
CA THR A 635 28.06 -65.73 1.94
C THR A 635 28.61 -64.50 2.70
N GLN A 636 28.55 -64.56 4.05
CA GLN A 636 29.46 -63.90 5.03
C GLN A 636 30.28 -65.02 5.75
N PRO A 637 31.41 -64.76 6.46
CA PRO A 637 31.41 -64.31 7.89
C PRO A 637 32.70 -63.51 8.26
N PRO A 638 33.17 -63.33 9.54
CA PRO A 638 32.62 -63.67 10.87
C PRO A 638 32.61 -62.51 11.91
N VAL A 639 32.28 -62.86 13.16
CA VAL A 639 32.15 -62.01 14.36
C VAL A 639 33.16 -62.46 15.45
N THR A 640 33.51 -61.58 16.40
CA THR A 640 33.67 -61.75 17.88
C THR A 640 34.40 -60.51 18.45
N ASP A 641 34.31 -60.06 19.71
CA ASP A 641 33.42 -60.28 20.88
C ASP A 641 33.49 -58.97 21.75
N GLU A 642 32.90 -58.74 22.93
CA GLU A 642 32.50 -59.60 24.06
C GLU A 642 31.52 -58.85 25.02
N ASN A 643 30.69 -59.58 25.79
CA ASN A 643 30.07 -59.23 27.11
C ASN A 643 29.14 -57.98 27.28
N ALA A 644 28.13 -57.95 28.18
CA ALA A 644 27.31 -59.00 28.80
C ALA A 644 26.03 -58.43 29.51
N MET A 645 24.93 -59.20 29.43
CA MET A 645 23.76 -59.34 30.33
C MET A 645 23.54 -58.41 31.56
N ALA A 646 22.33 -57.82 31.71
CA ALA A 646 21.37 -58.06 32.83
C ALA A 646 20.33 -56.92 33.04
N CYS A 647 19.14 -57.25 33.57
CA CYS A 647 18.08 -56.31 33.94
C CYS A 647 17.98 -56.09 35.46
N LYS A 648 17.65 -54.85 35.91
CA LYS A 648 16.65 -54.55 36.99
C LYS A 648 16.48 -53.05 37.30
N ASN A 649 15.26 -52.69 37.67
CA ASN A 649 14.82 -51.39 38.24
C ASN A 649 15.43 -51.15 39.66
N PRO A 650 15.56 -49.89 40.12
CA PRO A 650 14.44 -49.23 40.83
C PRO A 650 14.25 -47.73 40.53
N LEU A 651 13.16 -47.16 41.08
CA LEU A 651 12.80 -45.75 40.97
C LEU A 651 13.73 -44.84 41.78
N ALA A 652 14.07 -43.68 41.23
CA ALA A 652 14.36 -42.45 41.95
C ALA A 652 13.87 -41.26 41.10
N SER A 653 13.25 -40.26 41.72
CA SER A 653 12.66 -39.10 41.04
C SER A 653 13.41 -37.81 41.36
N SER A 654 12.93 -36.69 40.79
CA SER A 654 13.30 -35.29 41.04
C SER A 654 14.37 -34.64 40.13
N GLU A 655 14.41 -33.30 40.22
CA GLU A 655 15.21 -32.33 39.47
C GLU A 655 15.00 -32.25 37.94
N HIS A 656 15.27 -33.28 37.13
CA HIS A 656 15.34 -33.11 35.66
C HIS A 656 13.99 -32.74 35.02
N GLU A 657 12.90 -33.43 35.39
CA GLU A 657 11.54 -33.09 34.92
C GLU A 657 11.07 -31.72 35.45
N GLN A 658 11.54 -31.30 36.64
CA GLN A 658 11.19 -30.01 37.22
C GLN A 658 11.92 -28.84 36.53
N LEU A 659 13.12 -29.07 36.00
CA LEU A 659 13.83 -28.12 35.15
C LEU A 659 13.11 -27.90 33.81
N LEU A 660 12.65 -28.99 33.18
CA LEU A 660 11.91 -28.94 31.92
C LEU A 660 10.52 -28.30 32.09
N ALA A 661 9.83 -28.55 33.20
CA ALA A 661 8.57 -27.90 33.52
C ALA A 661 8.72 -26.37 33.70
N ARG A 662 9.78 -25.92 34.38
CA ARG A 662 10.02 -24.49 34.64
C ARG A 662 10.18 -23.64 33.37
N LYS A 663 10.81 -24.19 32.32
CA LYS A 663 10.97 -23.52 31.01
C LYS A 663 9.67 -23.24 30.24
N TYR A 664 8.52 -23.72 30.71
CA TYR A 664 7.20 -23.38 30.13
C TYR A 664 6.32 -22.60 31.12
N THR A 665 6.92 -21.95 32.13
CA THR A 665 6.20 -21.19 33.17
C THR A 665 6.69 -19.76 33.39
N ASP A 666 7.63 -19.26 32.58
CA ASP A 666 8.14 -17.90 32.68
C ASP A 666 7.21 -16.88 31.97
N PRO A 667 6.71 -15.83 32.66
CA PRO A 667 5.83 -14.84 32.04
C PRO A 667 6.51 -13.91 31.02
N GLU A 668 7.83 -13.72 31.08
CA GLU A 668 8.53 -12.70 30.29
C GLU A 668 8.87 -13.16 28.86
N GLU A 669 9.13 -14.45 28.63
CA GLU A 669 9.72 -14.93 27.36
C GLU A 669 8.80 -14.74 26.14
N TYR A 670 7.46 -14.69 26.34
CA TYR A 670 6.51 -14.40 25.24
C TYR A 670 6.50 -12.93 24.80
N ARG A 671 7.21 -12.04 25.50
CA ARG A 671 7.28 -10.60 25.21
C ARG A 671 8.43 -10.23 24.25
N TYR A 672 9.41 -11.12 24.05
CA TYR A 672 10.63 -10.81 23.29
C TYR A 672 10.62 -11.32 21.83
N CYS A 673 9.77 -12.30 21.49
CA CYS A 673 9.64 -12.80 20.12
C CYS A 673 8.64 -12.01 19.25
N ALA A 674 7.97 -10.99 19.81
CA ALA A 674 7.03 -10.13 19.10
C ALA A 674 7.75 -8.94 18.43
N GLY A 675 8.44 -9.20 17.31
CA GLY A 675 9.21 -8.20 16.58
C GLY A 675 8.36 -7.06 16.00
N THR A 676 8.29 -5.94 16.72
CA THR A 676 7.82 -4.61 16.24
C THR A 676 6.52 -4.63 15.41
N ALA A 677 5.43 -5.13 15.99
CA ALA A 677 4.10 -4.99 15.40
C ALA A 677 3.66 -3.52 15.32
N THR A 678 3.10 -3.13 14.17
CA THR A 678 2.44 -1.83 13.97
C THR A 678 1.08 -1.80 14.69
N GLU A 679 0.65 -0.63 15.17
CA GLU A 679 -0.68 -0.42 15.76
C GLU A 679 -1.77 -0.56 14.68
N ASP A 680 -2.22 -1.80 14.47
CA ASP A 680 -3.46 -2.22 13.79
C ASP A 680 -3.67 -3.76 13.90
N TYR A 681 -2.67 -4.53 14.37
CA TYR A 681 -2.90 -5.93 14.77
C TYR A 681 -3.70 -5.97 16.07
N LEU A 682 -4.98 -6.28 15.95
CA LEU A 682 -5.87 -6.63 17.06
C LEU A 682 -5.26 -7.80 17.83
N ASP A 683 -5.01 -7.66 19.14
CA ASP A 683 -4.42 -8.73 19.95
C ASP A 683 -5.27 -10.02 19.81
N PRO A 684 -4.69 -11.15 19.39
CA PRO A 684 -5.43 -12.40 19.23
C PRO A 684 -6.26 -12.77 20.46
N PHE A 685 -5.74 -12.56 21.67
CA PHE A 685 -6.45 -12.92 22.90
C PHE A 685 -7.65 -11.98 23.19
N SER A 686 -7.51 -10.69 22.88
CA SER A 686 -8.59 -9.69 22.92
C SER A 686 -9.66 -9.95 21.85
N PHE A 687 -9.26 -10.34 20.64
CA PHE A 687 -10.19 -10.78 19.60
C PHE A 687 -10.97 -12.02 20.06
N ILE A 688 -10.28 -13.07 20.53
CA ILE A 688 -10.92 -14.30 21.04
C ILE A 688 -11.90 -13.98 22.19
N ARG A 689 -11.55 -13.03 23.08
CA ARG A 689 -12.43 -12.57 24.17
C ARG A 689 -13.70 -11.89 23.67
N SER A 690 -13.67 -11.27 22.49
CA SER A 690 -14.80 -10.55 21.89
C SER A 690 -15.71 -11.41 21.00
N LEU A 691 -15.34 -12.67 20.73
CA LEU A 691 -16.03 -13.50 19.74
C LEU A 691 -17.51 -13.73 20.07
N PRO A 692 -18.41 -13.70 19.05
CA PRO A 692 -19.76 -14.21 19.22
C PRO A 692 -19.72 -15.72 19.52
N PRO A 693 -20.74 -16.28 20.20
CA PRO A 693 -20.86 -17.73 20.36
C PRO A 693 -20.77 -18.46 19.01
N ALA A 694 -20.09 -19.62 19.01
CA ALA A 694 -19.99 -20.45 17.82
C ALA A 694 -21.38 -20.70 17.20
N PRO A 695 -21.55 -20.57 15.86
CA PRO A 695 -22.84 -20.78 15.22
C PRO A 695 -23.43 -22.15 15.61
N PRO A 696 -24.69 -22.23 16.06
CA PRO A 696 -25.25 -23.49 16.54
C PRO A 696 -25.19 -24.53 15.42
N ALA A 697 -24.65 -25.71 15.74
CA ALA A 697 -24.50 -26.80 14.79
C ALA A 697 -25.88 -27.21 14.24
N SER A 698 -26.20 -26.75 13.04
CA SER A 698 -27.49 -27.00 12.41
C SER A 698 -27.68 -28.52 12.23
N PRO A 699 -28.80 -29.13 12.67
CA PRO A 699 -28.99 -30.59 12.67
C PRO A 699 -29.11 -31.23 11.28
N GLN A 700 -28.84 -30.46 10.21
CA GLN A 700 -28.75 -30.89 8.81
C GLN A 700 -27.32 -30.80 8.24
N ARG A 701 -26.30 -30.42 9.05
CA ARG A 701 -24.90 -30.40 8.59
C ARG A 701 -24.41 -31.83 8.34
N ILE A 702 -24.11 -32.12 7.07
CA ILE A 702 -23.35 -33.31 6.68
C ILE A 702 -21.91 -33.11 7.18
N PRO A 703 -21.30 -34.10 7.88
CA PRO A 703 -19.90 -34.07 8.24
C PRO A 703 -18.98 -33.80 7.04
N VAL A 704 -18.01 -32.89 7.20
CA VAL A 704 -17.08 -32.55 6.12
C VAL A 704 -16.07 -33.69 5.88
N LEU A 705 -15.77 -34.47 6.92
CA LEU A 705 -14.90 -35.65 6.82
C LEU A 705 -15.70 -36.96 6.80
N PRO A 706 -15.29 -37.97 6.01
CA PRO A 706 -15.88 -39.30 6.08
C PRO A 706 -15.62 -39.95 7.46
N LYS A 707 -16.42 -40.95 7.82
CA LYS A 707 -16.26 -41.68 9.09
C LYS A 707 -14.92 -42.42 9.16
N LYS A 708 -14.27 -42.42 10.33
CA LYS A 708 -13.02 -43.16 10.56
C LYS A 708 -13.17 -44.64 10.22
N THR A 709 -12.13 -45.21 9.60
CA THR A 709 -12.05 -46.65 9.33
C THR A 709 -11.36 -47.37 10.50
N ARG A 710 -11.53 -48.68 10.63
CA ARG A 710 -10.80 -49.50 11.63
C ARG A 710 -9.26 -49.48 11.51
N ARG A 711 -8.70 -48.92 10.42
CA ARG A 711 -7.26 -48.72 10.22
C ARG A 711 -6.81 -47.27 10.43
N THR A 712 -7.73 -46.36 10.79
CA THR A 712 -7.43 -44.96 11.07
C THR A 712 -7.05 -44.80 12.55
N PRO A 713 -5.99 -44.06 12.92
CA PRO A 713 -5.61 -43.88 14.33
C PRO A 713 -6.70 -43.24 15.19
N ARG A 714 -6.68 -43.54 16.50
CA ARG A 714 -7.66 -43.03 17.50
C ARG A 714 -7.72 -41.51 17.49
N CYS A 715 -6.58 -40.88 17.69
CA CYS A 715 -6.44 -39.43 17.75
C CYS A 715 -6.51 -38.80 16.35
N THR A 716 -6.89 -37.54 16.29
CA THR A 716 -6.91 -36.71 15.08
C THR A 716 -6.00 -35.52 15.29
N LEU A 717 -5.09 -35.25 14.35
CA LEU A 717 -4.21 -34.10 14.39
C LEU A 717 -4.55 -33.19 13.21
N VAL A 718 -5.08 -32.02 13.52
CA VAL A 718 -5.34 -30.96 12.58
C VAL A 718 -4.07 -30.10 12.50
N LEU A 719 -3.53 -29.93 11.30
CA LEU A 719 -2.35 -29.12 11.05
C LEU A 719 -2.71 -27.94 10.15
N ASP A 720 -2.27 -26.74 10.52
CA ASP A 720 -2.16 -25.64 9.58
C ASP A 720 -0.95 -25.84 8.61
N LEU A 721 -0.89 -25.03 7.55
CA LEU A 721 0.08 -25.12 6.47
C LEU A 721 1.07 -23.95 6.48
N ASP A 722 0.58 -22.75 6.23
CA ASP A 722 1.39 -21.56 5.94
C ASP A 722 1.88 -20.92 7.25
N GLU A 723 3.17 -20.61 7.34
CA GLU A 723 3.88 -20.20 8.56
C GLU A 723 3.94 -21.26 9.68
N THR A 724 3.10 -22.30 9.64
CA THR A 724 3.11 -23.45 10.55
C THR A 724 4.08 -24.55 10.08
N LEU A 725 3.93 -25.05 8.84
CA LEU A 725 4.71 -26.15 8.25
C LEU A 725 5.61 -25.70 7.08
N VAL A 726 5.20 -24.68 6.34
CA VAL A 726 5.88 -24.15 5.16
C VAL A 726 5.85 -22.63 5.19
N HIS A 727 6.72 -21.98 4.40
CA HIS A 727 6.58 -20.57 4.10
C HIS A 727 6.50 -20.38 2.58
N SER A 728 5.37 -19.85 2.12
CA SER A 728 5.06 -19.67 0.70
C SER A 728 5.10 -18.21 0.28
N SER A 729 5.58 -17.94 -0.93
CA SER A 729 5.46 -16.63 -1.55
C SER A 729 5.45 -16.72 -3.07
N VAL A 730 4.54 -15.99 -3.72
CA VAL A 730 4.52 -15.81 -5.19
C VAL A 730 5.52 -14.74 -5.67
N ASP A 731 6.49 -14.41 -4.84
CA ASP A 731 7.51 -13.39 -5.08
C ASP A 731 8.87 -14.05 -5.34
N ASN A 732 9.48 -13.78 -6.49
CA ASN A 732 10.77 -14.35 -6.93
C ASN A 732 12.00 -13.92 -6.07
N PHE A 733 11.80 -13.48 -4.82
CA PHE A 733 12.82 -13.12 -3.85
C PHE A 733 12.94 -14.12 -2.68
N LEU A 734 12.16 -15.22 -2.68
CA LEU A 734 12.37 -16.32 -1.73
C LEU A 734 13.65 -17.09 -2.10
N HIS A 735 14.81 -16.52 -1.77
CA HIS A 735 16.12 -17.05 -2.12
C HIS A 735 16.36 -18.41 -1.47
N GLY A 736 16.65 -19.41 -2.31
CA GLY A 736 16.80 -20.81 -1.88
C GLY A 736 15.49 -21.50 -1.53
N ALA A 737 14.39 -21.20 -2.23
CA ALA A 737 13.14 -21.97 -2.12
C ALA A 737 13.38 -23.46 -2.47
N ASP A 738 12.86 -24.36 -1.64
CA ASP A 738 13.03 -25.81 -1.77
C ASP A 738 12.23 -26.38 -2.96
N LEU A 739 11.11 -25.73 -3.29
CA LEU A 739 10.24 -26.07 -4.43
C LEU A 739 9.58 -24.82 -5.02
N THR A 740 9.11 -24.93 -6.26
CA THR A 740 8.45 -23.83 -6.98
C THR A 740 7.53 -24.38 -8.06
N PHE A 741 6.28 -23.90 -8.12
CA PHE A 741 5.24 -24.42 -9.02
C PHE A 741 4.25 -23.32 -9.44
N PRO A 742 3.58 -23.43 -10.59
CA PRO A 742 2.51 -22.52 -10.99
C PRO A 742 1.19 -22.85 -10.28
N VAL A 743 0.40 -21.81 -10.00
CA VAL A 743 -1.00 -21.90 -9.56
C VAL A 743 -1.81 -20.88 -10.35
N SER A 744 -2.83 -21.35 -11.06
CA SER A 744 -3.77 -20.47 -11.76
C SER A 744 -4.85 -19.98 -10.81
N PHE A 745 -5.00 -18.66 -10.67
CA PHE A 745 -6.07 -18.03 -9.89
C PHE A 745 -6.63 -16.84 -10.68
N GLU A 746 -7.96 -16.73 -10.78
CA GLU A 746 -8.65 -15.70 -11.59
C GLU A 746 -8.08 -15.58 -13.04
N PHE A 747 -7.81 -16.73 -13.66
CA PHE A 747 -7.22 -16.88 -15.00
C PHE A 747 -5.77 -16.35 -15.16
N VAL A 748 -5.09 -15.99 -14.07
CA VAL A 748 -3.68 -15.58 -14.05
C VAL A 748 -2.82 -16.68 -13.42
N GLU A 749 -1.72 -17.03 -14.07
CA GLU A 749 -0.74 -18.03 -13.56
C GLU A 749 0.26 -17.35 -12.61
N TYR A 750 0.21 -17.71 -11.34
CA TYR A 750 1.14 -17.25 -10.29
C TYR A 750 2.20 -18.30 -10.01
N LYS A 751 3.48 -17.93 -10.06
CA LYS A 751 4.58 -18.85 -9.71
C LYS A 751 4.85 -18.80 -8.21
N VAL A 752 4.36 -19.80 -7.48
CA VAL A 752 4.56 -19.93 -6.04
C VAL A 752 5.93 -20.53 -5.76
N HIS A 753 6.75 -19.83 -4.98
CA HIS A 753 7.97 -20.35 -4.36
C HIS A 753 7.64 -20.78 -2.93
N VAL A 754 8.16 -21.91 -2.46
CA VAL A 754 7.91 -22.41 -1.10
C VAL A 754 9.20 -22.91 -0.46
N LYS A 755 9.38 -22.61 0.83
CA LYS A 755 10.35 -23.26 1.72
C LYS A 755 9.63 -24.18 2.72
N LEU A 756 10.29 -25.27 3.09
CA LEU A 756 9.82 -26.22 4.10
C LEU A 756 10.43 -25.90 5.46
N ARG A 757 9.63 -25.91 6.53
CA ARG A 757 10.14 -25.71 7.89
C ARG A 757 11.11 -26.84 8.27
N PRO A 758 12.27 -26.56 8.91
CA PRO A 758 13.20 -27.60 9.34
C PRO A 758 12.51 -28.75 10.08
N GLY A 759 12.75 -29.97 9.60
CA GLY A 759 12.09 -31.18 10.11
C GLY A 759 10.76 -31.57 9.45
N PHE A 760 10.21 -30.79 8.51
CA PHE A 760 8.89 -31.03 7.86
C PHE A 760 8.60 -32.50 7.50
N HIS A 761 9.50 -33.16 6.76
CA HIS A 761 9.28 -34.55 6.31
C HIS A 761 9.34 -35.57 7.46
N GLU A 762 10.24 -35.37 8.43
CA GLU A 762 10.35 -36.25 9.60
C GLU A 762 9.12 -36.06 10.51
N PHE A 763 8.71 -34.82 10.73
CA PHE A 763 7.50 -34.46 11.46
C PHE A 763 6.27 -35.15 10.88
N LEU A 764 5.99 -34.96 9.58
CA LEU A 764 4.85 -35.59 8.92
C LEU A 764 4.92 -37.12 8.95
N HIS A 765 6.11 -37.71 8.75
CA HIS A 765 6.29 -39.16 8.81
C HIS A 765 6.06 -39.76 10.20
N ARG A 766 6.40 -39.03 11.29
CA ARG A 766 6.13 -39.46 12.67
C ARG A 766 4.66 -39.28 13.02
N VAL A 767 4.05 -38.12 12.75
CA VAL A 767 2.65 -37.89 13.16
C VAL A 767 1.64 -38.71 12.35
N SER A 768 1.89 -39.04 11.07
CA SER A 768 0.96 -39.86 10.28
C SER A 768 0.87 -41.33 10.75
N GLN A 769 1.84 -41.82 11.52
CA GLN A 769 1.80 -43.14 12.17
C GLN A 769 0.91 -43.15 13.42
N LEU A 770 0.68 -41.98 14.02
CA LEU A 770 0.07 -41.83 15.35
C LEU A 770 -1.32 -41.17 15.32
N PHE A 771 -1.60 -40.37 14.29
CA PHE A 771 -2.82 -39.57 14.18
C PHE A 771 -3.51 -39.76 12.82
N GLU A 772 -4.83 -39.57 12.80
CA GLU A 772 -5.49 -39.13 11.57
C GLU A 772 -5.07 -37.68 11.30
N VAL A 773 -4.11 -37.48 10.39
CA VAL A 773 -3.66 -36.15 10.00
C VAL A 773 -4.68 -35.53 9.04
N VAL A 774 -5.19 -34.37 9.44
CA VAL A 774 -6.07 -33.50 8.67
C VAL A 774 -5.33 -32.19 8.47
N LEU A 775 -5.05 -31.79 7.24
CA LEU A 775 -4.55 -30.44 7.00
C LEU A 775 -5.75 -29.48 6.89
N PHE A 776 -5.76 -28.40 7.67
CA PHE A 776 -6.80 -27.37 7.64
C PHE A 776 -6.14 -26.00 7.61
N THR A 777 -6.04 -25.41 6.42
CA THR A 777 -5.44 -24.10 6.17
C THR A 777 -6.50 -23.02 5.94
N ALA A 778 -6.17 -21.77 6.29
CA ALA A 778 -6.93 -20.58 5.91
C ALA A 778 -6.59 -20.09 4.48
N SER A 779 -5.75 -20.82 3.73
CA SER A 779 -5.39 -20.54 2.33
C SER A 779 -6.41 -21.09 1.32
N ILE A 780 -6.38 -20.56 0.09
CA ILE A 780 -7.25 -21.00 -1.01
C ILE A 780 -6.89 -22.41 -1.48
N ARG A 781 -7.90 -23.16 -1.95
CA ARG A 781 -7.74 -24.54 -2.41
C ARG A 781 -6.69 -24.69 -3.52
N ASP A 782 -6.76 -23.87 -4.56
CA ASP A 782 -5.95 -24.06 -5.79
C ASP A 782 -4.45 -24.05 -5.53
N TYR A 783 -3.99 -23.21 -4.59
CA TYR A 783 -2.61 -23.21 -4.10
C TYR A 783 -2.32 -24.40 -3.18
N ALA A 784 -3.18 -24.65 -2.19
CA ALA A 784 -2.92 -25.64 -1.16
C ALA A 784 -2.97 -27.09 -1.71
N ASP A 785 -3.88 -27.42 -2.62
CA ASP A 785 -3.91 -28.73 -3.29
C ASP A 785 -2.69 -28.90 -4.21
N ALA A 786 -2.34 -27.89 -5.01
CA ALA A 786 -1.16 -27.94 -5.88
C ALA A 786 0.15 -28.12 -5.09
N LEU A 787 0.29 -27.45 -3.94
CA LEU A 787 1.41 -27.66 -3.02
C LEU A 787 1.41 -29.08 -2.45
N LEU A 788 0.27 -29.56 -1.95
CA LEU A 788 0.20 -30.82 -1.22
C LEU A 788 0.20 -32.05 -2.13
N ASP A 789 -0.12 -31.91 -3.42
CA ASP A 789 0.13 -32.94 -4.43
C ASP A 789 1.61 -33.00 -4.86
N ILE A 790 2.42 -31.96 -4.58
CA ILE A 790 3.89 -32.00 -4.70
C ILE A 790 4.54 -32.60 -3.43
N LEU A 791 4.03 -32.26 -2.23
CA LEU A 791 4.62 -32.68 -0.95
C LEU A 791 4.16 -34.06 -0.44
N ASP A 792 2.95 -34.50 -0.81
CA ASP A 792 2.42 -35.83 -0.49
C ASP A 792 1.65 -36.43 -1.70
N PRO A 793 2.33 -36.67 -2.84
CA PRO A 793 1.71 -37.17 -4.07
C PRO A 793 1.04 -38.54 -3.90
N GLU A 794 1.61 -39.40 -3.04
CA GLU A 794 1.08 -40.74 -2.73
C GLU A 794 0.00 -40.70 -1.63
N LYS A 795 -0.30 -39.53 -1.04
CA LYS A 795 -1.30 -39.30 0.02
C LYS A 795 -1.11 -40.23 1.23
N ARG A 796 0.15 -40.33 1.66
CA ARG A 796 0.68 -41.21 2.73
C ARG A 796 0.79 -40.52 4.08
N PHE A 797 0.84 -39.20 4.13
CA PHE A 797 0.97 -38.43 5.37
C PHE A 797 -0.35 -37.76 5.75
N ILE A 798 -1.02 -37.10 4.79
CA ILE A 798 -2.20 -36.27 5.02
C ILE A 798 -3.45 -36.99 4.50
N ARG A 799 -4.36 -37.36 5.41
CA ARG A 799 -5.55 -38.14 5.06
C ARG A 799 -6.67 -37.28 4.46
N HIS A 800 -6.80 -36.05 4.94
CA HIS A 800 -7.84 -35.10 4.57
C HIS A 800 -7.25 -33.69 4.45
N ARG A 801 -7.75 -32.90 3.50
CA ARG A 801 -7.37 -31.50 3.27
C ARG A 801 -8.61 -30.62 3.38
N LEU A 802 -8.50 -29.49 4.06
CA LEU A 802 -9.51 -28.48 4.27
C LEU A 802 -8.89 -27.10 4.07
N PHE A 803 -9.66 -26.20 3.47
CA PHE A 803 -9.20 -24.91 2.95
C PHE A 803 -10.12 -23.77 3.40
N ARG A 804 -9.79 -22.53 3.02
CA ARG A 804 -10.49 -21.28 3.39
C ARG A 804 -12.02 -21.35 3.40
N GLU A 805 -12.64 -21.99 2.40
CA GLU A 805 -14.09 -22.12 2.27
C GLU A 805 -14.78 -22.99 3.35
N HIS A 806 -13.99 -23.70 4.16
CA HIS A 806 -14.46 -24.46 5.33
C HIS A 806 -14.31 -23.69 6.65
N CYS A 807 -13.63 -22.53 6.64
CA CYS A 807 -13.47 -21.68 7.81
C CYS A 807 -14.72 -20.82 8.05
N VAL A 808 -15.04 -20.57 9.32
CA VAL A 808 -16.02 -19.54 9.71
C VAL A 808 -15.34 -18.18 9.66
N SER A 809 -15.75 -17.30 8.75
CA SER A 809 -15.22 -15.94 8.70
C SER A 809 -15.92 -15.03 9.72
N VAL A 810 -15.15 -14.41 10.62
CA VAL A 810 -15.65 -13.49 11.66
C VAL A 810 -14.76 -12.25 11.68
N GLN A 811 -15.33 -11.08 11.36
CA GLN A 811 -14.61 -9.79 11.32
C GLN A 811 -13.31 -9.84 10.48
N GLY A 812 -13.31 -10.61 9.39
CA GLY A 812 -12.15 -10.79 8.50
C GLY A 812 -11.18 -11.90 8.92
N ASN A 813 -11.22 -12.39 10.16
CA ASN A 813 -10.47 -13.57 10.59
C ASN A 813 -11.13 -14.86 10.08
N TYR A 814 -10.33 -15.88 9.79
CA TYR A 814 -10.80 -17.22 9.38
C TYR A 814 -10.63 -18.22 10.53
N ILE A 815 -11.74 -18.68 11.11
CA ILE A 815 -11.75 -19.60 12.25
C ILE A 815 -12.04 -21.03 11.79
N LYS A 816 -11.14 -21.94 12.13
CA LYS A 816 -11.15 -23.38 11.86
C LYS A 816 -11.98 -24.10 12.92
N ASP A 817 -13.30 -23.94 12.85
CA ASP A 817 -14.23 -24.60 13.76
C ASP A 817 -14.11 -26.14 13.65
N LEU A 818 -13.57 -26.77 14.69
CA LEU A 818 -13.36 -28.22 14.74
C LEU A 818 -14.66 -29.03 14.80
N SER A 819 -15.82 -28.38 15.04
CA SER A 819 -17.12 -29.06 15.06
C SER A 819 -17.50 -29.71 13.72
N ILE A 820 -17.02 -29.15 12.60
CA ILE A 820 -17.38 -29.59 11.24
C ILE A 820 -16.76 -30.94 10.85
N LEU A 821 -15.80 -31.43 11.65
CA LEU A 821 -15.00 -32.63 11.34
C LEU A 821 -15.70 -33.95 11.68
N ASP A 822 -16.77 -33.93 12.49
CA ASP A 822 -17.39 -35.12 13.11
C ASP A 822 -16.32 -36.06 13.71
N ARG A 823 -15.59 -35.52 14.70
CA ARG A 823 -14.52 -36.18 15.44
C ARG A 823 -14.68 -35.93 16.94
N ASP A 824 -14.25 -36.90 17.74
CA ASP A 824 -14.27 -36.75 19.19
C ASP A 824 -13.28 -35.66 19.64
N MET A 825 -13.80 -34.61 20.27
CA MET A 825 -13.00 -33.52 20.83
C MET A 825 -12.14 -33.97 22.02
N SER A 826 -12.39 -35.13 22.63
CA SER A 826 -11.48 -35.73 23.63
C SER A 826 -10.18 -36.28 23.02
N ALA A 827 -10.15 -36.49 21.70
CA ALA A 827 -9.04 -37.10 20.96
C ALA A 827 -8.62 -36.30 19.72
N THR A 828 -9.07 -35.04 19.57
CA THR A 828 -8.73 -34.16 18.45
C THR A 828 -7.83 -33.02 18.92
N VAL A 829 -6.75 -32.74 18.19
CA VAL A 829 -5.78 -31.68 18.47
C VAL A 829 -5.64 -30.80 17.24
N ILE A 830 -5.45 -29.49 17.39
CA ILE A 830 -5.01 -28.60 16.30
C ILE A 830 -3.65 -27.95 16.63
N VAL A 831 -2.78 -27.83 15.63
CA VAL A 831 -1.51 -27.10 15.69
C VAL A 831 -1.57 -25.98 14.65
N ASP A 832 -1.33 -24.74 15.10
CA ASP A 832 -1.53 -23.53 14.31
C ASP A 832 -0.66 -22.39 14.90
N ASN A 833 -0.10 -21.52 14.05
CA ASN A 833 0.69 -20.37 14.51
C ASN A 833 -0.20 -19.23 15.07
N SER A 834 -1.49 -19.25 14.75
CA SER A 834 -2.45 -18.17 15.02
C SER A 834 -3.49 -18.63 16.05
N PRO A 835 -3.40 -18.24 17.34
CA PRO A 835 -4.36 -18.63 18.38
C PRO A 835 -5.83 -18.32 18.04
N GLN A 836 -6.05 -17.26 17.26
CA GLN A 836 -7.37 -16.85 16.76
C GLN A 836 -7.96 -17.81 15.72
N ALA A 837 -7.14 -18.61 15.03
CA ALA A 837 -7.61 -19.56 14.02
C ALA A 837 -8.37 -20.74 14.64
N PHE A 838 -8.07 -21.14 15.89
CA PHE A 838 -8.77 -22.23 16.59
C PHE A 838 -9.62 -21.75 17.78
N ALA A 839 -10.04 -20.48 17.76
CA ALA A 839 -10.62 -19.77 18.89
C ALA A 839 -11.86 -20.44 19.54
N TYR A 840 -12.68 -21.17 18.78
CA TYR A 840 -13.84 -21.89 19.32
C TYR A 840 -13.48 -23.17 20.10
N GLN A 841 -12.25 -23.67 19.96
CA GLN A 841 -11.76 -24.88 20.63
C GLN A 841 -10.35 -24.69 21.21
N LEU A 842 -10.12 -23.60 21.96
CA LEU A 842 -8.83 -23.29 22.62
C LEU A 842 -8.22 -24.47 23.40
N SER A 843 -9.05 -25.27 24.07
CA SER A 843 -8.59 -26.44 24.82
C SER A 843 -8.04 -27.57 23.94
N ASN A 844 -8.34 -27.58 22.66
CA ASN A 844 -7.83 -28.54 21.67
C ASN A 844 -6.59 -28.00 20.92
N GLY A 845 -6.24 -26.72 21.10
CA GLY A 845 -5.24 -26.04 20.29
C GLY A 845 -3.86 -25.92 20.95
N ILE A 846 -2.84 -26.24 20.16
CA ILE A 846 -1.43 -26.07 20.48
C ILE A 846 -0.91 -24.90 19.63
N PRO A 847 -0.53 -23.76 20.24
CA PRO A 847 0.13 -22.70 19.51
C PRO A 847 1.55 -23.13 19.15
N ILE A 848 1.97 -22.87 17.92
CA ILE A 848 3.38 -22.91 17.49
C ILE A 848 3.84 -21.48 17.16
N SER A 849 5.15 -21.26 17.08
CA SER A 849 5.70 -20.01 16.55
C SER A 849 5.56 -19.96 15.02
N SER A 850 5.26 -18.77 14.47
CA SER A 850 5.30 -18.51 13.03
C SER A 850 6.71 -18.69 12.47
N TRP A 851 6.81 -19.30 11.29
CA TRP A 851 8.09 -19.54 10.62
C TRP A 851 8.12 -19.03 9.19
N TYR A 852 9.28 -18.52 8.78
CA TYR A 852 9.47 -17.82 7.51
C TYR A 852 10.67 -18.37 6.72
N THR A 853 11.90 -18.16 7.22
CA THR A 853 13.13 -18.52 6.49
C THR A 853 14.27 -19.03 7.37
N ASP A 854 14.05 -19.23 8.68
CA ASP A 854 15.11 -19.62 9.61
C ASP A 854 15.48 -21.10 9.45
N SER A 855 16.76 -21.38 9.15
CA SER A 855 17.27 -22.75 9.02
C SER A 855 17.54 -23.44 10.36
N GLU A 856 17.66 -22.69 11.45
CA GLU A 856 17.92 -23.22 12.80
C GLU A 856 16.65 -23.41 13.64
N ASP A 857 15.46 -23.22 13.05
CA ASP A 857 14.18 -23.58 13.68
C ASP A 857 14.18 -25.05 14.10
N ARG A 858 13.66 -25.33 15.29
CA ARG A 858 13.50 -26.70 15.81
C ARG A 858 12.13 -26.92 16.43
N GLU A 859 11.14 -26.14 16.05
CA GLU A 859 9.85 -26.07 16.74
C GLU A 859 9.02 -27.32 16.45
N LEU A 860 9.07 -27.84 15.22
CA LEU A 860 8.50 -29.15 14.87
C LEU A 860 9.15 -30.29 15.69
N PHE A 861 10.47 -30.24 15.88
CA PHE A 861 11.20 -31.22 16.71
C PHE A 861 10.88 -31.09 18.21
N LYS A 862 10.69 -29.87 18.74
CA LYS A 862 10.24 -29.64 20.13
C LYS A 862 8.80 -30.11 20.34
N LEU A 863 7.95 -30.03 19.31
CA LEU A 863 6.55 -30.43 19.34
C LEU A 863 6.38 -31.95 19.28
N LEU A 864 7.21 -32.67 18.52
CA LEU A 864 7.10 -34.13 18.33
C LEU A 864 6.96 -34.92 19.65
N PRO A 865 7.87 -34.83 20.64
CA PRO A 865 7.76 -35.59 21.89
C PRO A 865 6.46 -35.34 22.66
N PHE A 866 5.86 -34.15 22.51
CA PHE A 866 4.59 -33.83 23.16
C PHE A 866 3.38 -34.38 22.40
N LEU A 867 3.42 -34.41 21.07
CA LEU A 867 2.41 -35.11 20.26
C LEU A 867 2.51 -36.63 20.43
N GLU A 868 3.71 -37.19 20.51
CA GLU A 868 3.95 -38.61 20.80
C GLU A 868 3.45 -38.99 22.19
N PHE A 869 3.70 -38.13 23.20
CA PHE A 869 3.11 -38.27 24.53
C PHE A 869 1.57 -38.27 24.45
N ILE A 870 0.95 -37.27 23.81
CA ILE A 870 -0.52 -37.19 23.69
C ILE A 870 -1.10 -38.42 22.96
N ALA A 871 -0.46 -38.91 21.90
CA ALA A 871 -0.91 -40.10 21.18
C ALA A 871 -0.80 -41.39 22.02
N SER A 872 0.18 -41.45 22.93
CA SER A 872 0.40 -42.61 23.83
C SER A 872 -0.62 -42.71 24.96
N GLN A 873 -1.29 -41.62 25.33
CA GLN A 873 -2.25 -41.60 26.44
C GLN A 873 -3.68 -41.89 25.95
N ASP A 874 -4.43 -42.66 26.74
CA ASP A 874 -5.89 -42.82 26.58
C ASP A 874 -6.64 -41.86 27.53
N THR A 875 -6.28 -40.58 27.48
CA THR A 875 -6.86 -39.50 28.28
C THR A 875 -7.44 -38.41 27.36
N ASP A 876 -8.28 -37.53 27.93
CA ASP A 876 -8.83 -36.39 27.21
C ASP A 876 -7.75 -35.34 26.95
N VAL A 877 -7.34 -35.20 25.69
CA VAL A 877 -6.24 -34.32 25.26
C VAL A 877 -6.45 -32.88 25.68
N ARG A 878 -7.72 -32.45 25.85
CA ARG A 878 -8.10 -31.10 26.24
C ARG A 878 -7.62 -30.74 27.63
N THR A 879 -7.53 -31.72 28.52
CA THR A 879 -7.04 -31.53 29.89
C THR A 879 -5.54 -31.22 29.85
N VAL A 880 -4.77 -32.02 29.11
CA VAL A 880 -3.31 -31.89 28.98
C VAL A 880 -2.93 -30.59 28.28
N ILE A 881 -3.61 -30.25 27.18
CA ILE A 881 -3.37 -29.03 26.40
C ILE A 881 -3.75 -27.79 27.22
N SER A 882 -4.92 -27.77 27.87
CA SER A 882 -5.34 -26.60 28.68
C SER A 882 -4.39 -26.35 29.85
N GLN A 883 -3.91 -27.39 30.53
CA GLN A 883 -2.95 -27.28 31.63
C GLN A 883 -1.57 -26.78 31.17
N LYS A 884 -1.11 -27.19 29.98
CA LYS A 884 0.21 -26.80 29.45
C LYS A 884 0.24 -25.38 28.88
N PHE A 885 -0.74 -25.01 28.05
CA PHE A 885 -0.70 -23.75 27.29
C PHE A 885 -1.58 -22.63 27.88
N ARG A 886 -2.51 -22.96 28.79
CA ARG A 886 -3.31 -22.00 29.59
C ARG A 886 -4.00 -20.89 28.77
N LEU A 887 -4.40 -21.19 27.54
CA LEU A 887 -4.92 -20.17 26.61
C LEU A 887 -6.16 -19.46 27.15
N HIS A 888 -7.02 -20.16 27.91
CA HIS A 888 -8.17 -19.54 28.60
C HIS A 888 -7.76 -18.50 29.66
N GLU A 889 -6.64 -18.69 30.37
CA GLU A 889 -6.09 -17.69 31.29
C GLU A 889 -5.63 -16.44 30.51
N ARG A 890 -4.98 -16.64 29.35
CA ARG A 890 -4.51 -15.55 28.46
C ARG A 890 -5.67 -14.74 27.89
N VAL A 891 -6.73 -15.39 27.39
CA VAL A 891 -7.97 -14.74 26.92
C VAL A 891 -8.67 -13.99 28.06
N SER A 892 -8.67 -14.55 29.27
CA SER A 892 -9.29 -13.91 30.45
C SER A 892 -8.52 -12.68 30.93
N ALA A 893 -7.20 -12.63 30.71
CA ALA A 893 -6.32 -11.51 31.06
C ALA A 893 -6.28 -10.41 29.99
N ALA A 894 -6.52 -10.74 28.71
CA ALA A 894 -6.54 -9.79 27.60
C ALA A 894 -7.66 -8.75 27.74
N PRO A 895 -7.47 -7.49 27.32
CA PRO A 895 -8.50 -6.45 27.42
C PRO A 895 -9.76 -6.81 26.61
N ALA A 896 -10.91 -6.33 27.09
CA ALA A 896 -12.15 -6.43 26.31
C ALA A 896 -12.21 -5.27 25.31
N LEU A 897 -12.28 -5.59 24.02
CA LEU A 897 -12.42 -4.61 22.94
C LEU A 897 -13.69 -3.75 23.13
N GLN A 898 -13.56 -2.45 22.94
CA GLN A 898 -14.67 -1.52 23.10
C GLN A 898 -15.63 -1.58 21.90
N PRO A 899 -16.91 -1.18 22.07
CA PRO A 899 -17.88 -1.07 20.98
C PRO A 899 -17.51 -0.11 19.83
N LEU A 900 -16.38 0.61 19.92
CA LEU A 900 -15.81 1.46 18.87
C LEU A 900 -14.63 0.82 18.13
N GLU A 901 -14.08 -0.29 18.64
CA GLU A 901 -12.97 -1.06 18.05
C GLU A 901 -13.47 -2.25 17.21
N LEU A 902 -14.80 -2.37 17.05
CA LEU A 902 -15.50 -3.50 16.43
C LEU A 902 -16.20 -3.16 15.09
N TRP A 903 -15.93 -1.98 14.49
CA TRP A 903 -16.64 -1.43 13.31
C TRP A 903 -15.71 -0.82 12.24
#